data_AF-A0A3D8TA88-F1
#
_entry.id   AF-A0A3D8TA88-F1
#
_cell.length_a   1.000
_cell.length_b   1.000
_cell.length_c   1.000
_cell.angle_alpha   90.00
_cell.angle_beta   90.00
_cell.angle_gamma   90.00
#
_symmetry.space_group_name_H-M   'P 1'
#
loop_
_entity.id
_entity.type
_entity.pdbx_description
1 polymer ?
#
loop_
_entity_poly.entity_id
_entity_poly.type
_entity_poly.pdbx_seq_one_letter_code
_entity_poly.pdbx_strand_id
1 'polypeptide(L)'
;MTLQDAREARGTHGVQDAHIFYDYAKNPLAKAKESQVISGKNWRITLITDSLVRLEWSENGGFVDAPTQTVVRRNFEAGTQFAAEKSQATEDEASRAFNPKSVNPKYSVKNLENGWIEVETEKLLITYNQQPFSKEGLSIVVRGVPGSQFNTWHYGDECHGNLLGTARTVDEADGAVKLGTGVISRDGWAVLDDSRSAKIAYAAAVDGKENPYGAWVEPRTKANGSVSGESGESSKSNPKDLYFFGYGHNYIGAIRDFYKLTGAQPLLPRFALSNWWSRYYRYNQDEYLQLMSRFKREGIPFSTAVIDMDWHVTDVDPKYGSGWTGYTWNRDLFPDHRAFLRSLASEGLAVTLNLHPRDGVRAFEEDYAQVARDMGIDPASGKTVEFDLTNPRFLNAYLNLHRRMEDEGVRFWWIDWQQGGVTKQAGLDPLWMLNHVHYQDSGRGGAWPLTFSRYAGPGSHRYPVGFSGDSVTTWDSLAFQTYFTATASNIGYGWWSHDIGGHMLGVRCDELEARWYAFGAFSPINRLHSSCSPFAGKEPWNFPAETRNAMVKMLRLRAQLLPYLYTMNYRAAVDGRPIVEPMYWQSPETLAAYEMPNEYRFGSQLVVAPIVSKGCAQVERGCTAVWLPEGDWYDFFDGRRYVSRGGAGRRFEVWRGIDRVPAFARAGAIVPMQVLPSEASCASSEQAAAAVNSVENPRALRVLAFPGDCGEFVMREDNGRFEDACAGKTADTRMELIWRDSNASTQFVINAATGCASAVSALPSKRDWSVVFRGVACPDFGKIRVFVGENQLESKAVEVLYEGEESTLSLTVSVRNVPVGDCVRVIVDGGLQIAQDPKIGDCYRLLLQAQMPYRGKEIAFDAIRQAGGSASAISELCALEYTSESEFERYQQSVDLTNAHAPQHPEVAKWAQWKCTLPDSVKRALEEILLRSAL
;
A
#
# COMPACT_ATOMS: atom_id res chain seq x y z
N MET A 1 44.23 11.25 -18.08
CA MET A 1 43.11 11.07 -19.03
C MET A 1 41.90 11.72 -18.39
N THR A 2 41.35 12.77 -19.00
CA THR A 2 40.22 13.51 -18.42
C THR A 2 38.90 12.78 -18.71
N LEU A 3 37.85 13.07 -17.94
CA LEU A 3 36.51 12.49 -18.08
C LEU A 3 35.88 12.70 -19.47
N GLN A 4 36.38 13.67 -20.22
CA GLN A 4 35.96 13.96 -21.59
C GLN A 4 36.63 13.02 -22.59
N ASP A 5 37.90 12.70 -22.39
CA ASP A 5 38.66 11.77 -23.25
C ASP A 5 38.12 10.32 -23.15
N ALA A 6 37.58 9.94 -21.99
CA ALA A 6 36.94 8.62 -21.79
C ALA A 6 35.56 8.51 -22.46
N ARG A 7 34.88 9.65 -22.71
CA ARG A 7 33.58 9.71 -23.38
C ARG A 7 33.72 9.65 -24.90
N GLU A 8 34.76 10.26 -25.46
CA GLU A 8 34.96 10.29 -26.92
C GLU A 8 35.61 9.00 -27.47
N ALA A 9 36.33 8.24 -26.64
CA ALA A 9 36.97 6.99 -27.06
C ALA A 9 36.02 5.77 -27.13
N ARG A 10 34.80 5.85 -26.60
CA ARG A 10 33.81 4.76 -26.62
C ARG A 10 32.61 5.19 -27.47
N GLY A 11 32.53 4.63 -28.69
CA GLY A 11 31.43 4.84 -29.63
C GLY A 11 30.05 4.77 -28.96
N THR A 12 29.15 5.63 -29.41
CA THR A 12 27.92 6.10 -28.78
C THR A 12 26.77 5.08 -28.60
N HIS A 13 27.05 3.85 -28.15
CA HIS A 13 26.02 2.83 -27.87
C HIS A 13 26.11 2.18 -26.47
N GLY A 14 26.91 2.70 -25.53
CA GLY A 14 27.14 2.04 -24.22
C GLY A 14 27.03 2.89 -22.94
N VAL A 15 26.40 4.07 -22.98
CA VAL A 15 26.47 5.04 -21.85
C VAL A 15 25.33 4.88 -20.82
N GLN A 16 24.26 4.12 -21.10
CA GLN A 16 23.16 3.95 -20.13
C GLN A 16 23.45 2.96 -19.00
N ASP A 17 24.33 1.97 -19.24
CA ASP A 17 24.66 0.93 -18.23
C ASP A 17 25.52 1.46 -17.08
N ALA A 18 26.18 2.60 -17.25
CA ALA A 18 27.10 3.17 -16.28
C ALA A 18 26.41 3.74 -15.01
N HIS A 19 25.07 3.72 -14.92
CA HIS A 19 24.33 4.43 -13.86
C HIS A 19 23.85 3.56 -12.69
N ILE A 20 23.89 2.22 -12.77
CA ILE A 20 23.34 1.32 -11.74
C ILE A 20 23.85 1.69 -10.32
N PHE A 21 25.17 1.72 -10.13
CA PHE A 21 25.79 2.09 -8.82
C PHE A 21 26.33 3.52 -8.79
N TYR A 22 26.61 4.08 -9.96
CA TYR A 22 27.43 5.29 -10.09
C TYR A 22 26.76 6.53 -9.52
N ASP A 23 25.45 6.68 -9.73
CA ASP A 23 24.70 7.85 -9.24
C ASP A 23 24.66 7.90 -7.72
N TYR A 24 24.62 6.73 -7.07
CA TYR A 24 24.78 6.63 -5.63
C TYR A 24 26.20 7.00 -5.21
N ALA A 25 27.23 6.40 -5.80
CA ALA A 25 28.63 6.68 -5.46
C ALA A 25 29.01 8.16 -5.63
N LYS A 26 28.41 8.85 -6.62
CA LYS A 26 28.57 10.28 -6.91
C LYS A 26 27.76 11.20 -6.00
N ASN A 27 26.83 10.68 -5.20
CA ASN A 27 25.83 11.50 -4.54
C ASN A 27 26.49 12.51 -3.56
N PRO A 28 26.44 13.82 -3.84
CA PRO A 28 27.08 14.82 -3.00
C PRO A 28 26.43 14.94 -1.61
N LEU A 29 25.23 14.38 -1.44
CA LEU A 29 24.47 14.39 -0.19
C LEU A 29 24.77 13.17 0.70
N ALA A 30 25.62 12.24 0.26
CA ALA A 30 25.97 11.04 1.03
C ALA A 30 26.69 11.38 2.34
N LYS A 31 27.51 12.44 2.33
CA LYS A 31 28.25 12.96 3.49
C LYS A 31 27.44 14.05 4.18
N ALA A 32 27.43 14.05 5.52
CA ALA A 32 26.86 15.15 6.31
C ALA A 32 27.74 16.40 6.22
N LYS A 33 27.20 17.57 6.60
CA LYS A 33 27.98 18.81 6.69
C LYS A 33 28.96 18.73 7.85
N GLU A 34 30.12 19.34 7.70
CA GLU A 34 31.13 19.37 8.78
C GLU A 34 30.58 20.06 10.05
N SER A 35 29.71 21.06 9.89
CA SER A 35 29.04 21.74 11.00
C SER A 35 28.04 20.87 11.77
N GLN A 36 27.77 19.65 11.33
CA GLN A 36 26.88 18.69 12.00
C GLN A 36 27.67 17.62 12.77
N VAL A 37 28.99 17.62 12.65
CA VAL A 37 29.86 16.54 13.11
C VAL A 37 30.59 16.96 14.38
N ILE A 38 30.48 16.12 15.39
CA ILE A 38 31.25 16.19 16.63
C ILE A 38 32.08 14.91 16.69
N SER A 39 33.39 14.99 16.87
CA SER A 39 34.26 13.82 16.79
C SER A 39 35.42 13.87 17.77
N GLY A 40 35.81 12.69 18.25
CA GLY A 40 37.08 12.44 18.90
C GLY A 40 37.98 11.54 18.05
N LYS A 41 39.00 10.94 18.68
CA LYS A 41 39.96 10.07 17.98
C LYS A 41 39.31 8.83 17.34
N ASN A 42 38.41 8.18 18.07
CA ASN A 42 37.84 6.87 17.73
C ASN A 42 36.31 6.89 17.58
N TRP A 43 35.68 8.05 17.73
CA TRP A 43 34.22 8.18 17.73
C TRP A 43 33.76 9.41 16.96
N ARG A 44 32.55 9.34 16.42
CA ARG A 44 31.88 10.44 15.74
C ARG A 44 30.38 10.44 16.05
N ILE A 45 29.86 11.61 16.39
CA ILE A 45 28.42 11.88 16.55
C ILE A 45 28.06 12.89 15.47
N THR A 46 27.12 12.53 14.59
CA THR A 46 26.62 13.41 13.53
C THR A 46 25.16 13.72 13.78
N LEU A 47 24.84 15.01 13.98
CA LEU A 47 23.47 15.48 14.15
C LEU A 47 22.87 15.77 12.78
N ILE A 48 22.07 14.85 12.25
CA ILE A 48 21.45 15.00 10.92
C ILE A 48 20.26 15.95 11.03
N THR A 49 19.42 15.76 12.05
CA THR A 49 18.34 16.67 12.46
C THR A 49 18.37 16.81 13.98
N ASP A 50 17.46 17.62 14.56
CA ASP A 50 17.33 17.70 16.01
C ASP A 50 16.80 16.38 16.64
N SER A 51 16.31 15.42 15.82
CA SER A 51 15.76 14.12 16.25
C SER A 51 16.47 12.90 15.66
N LEU A 52 17.28 13.06 14.60
CA LEU A 52 18.00 11.96 13.94
C LEU A 52 19.50 12.14 14.09
N VAL A 53 20.13 11.18 14.74
CA VAL A 53 21.55 11.22 15.08
C VAL A 53 22.24 9.97 14.58
N ARG A 54 23.42 10.14 13.99
CA ARG A 54 24.32 9.03 13.64
C ARG A 54 25.43 8.92 14.69
N LEU A 55 25.69 7.71 15.15
CA LEU A 55 26.66 7.38 16.19
C LEU A 55 27.65 6.36 15.64
N GLU A 56 28.93 6.71 15.65
CA GLU A 56 29.99 5.87 15.08
C GLU A 56 31.13 5.66 16.06
N TRP A 57 31.66 4.43 16.08
CA TRP A 57 32.86 4.05 16.82
C TRP A 57 33.77 3.19 15.94
N SER A 58 35.07 3.47 15.94
CA SER A 58 36.08 2.73 15.19
C SER A 58 37.43 2.76 15.91
N GLU A 59 38.06 1.60 16.11
CA GLU A 59 39.32 1.48 16.87
C GLU A 59 40.48 2.27 16.24
N ASN A 60 40.49 2.43 14.92
CA ASN A 60 41.51 3.16 14.18
C ASN A 60 41.09 4.58 13.76
N GLY A 61 39.89 5.03 14.17
CA GLY A 61 39.33 6.33 13.77
C GLY A 61 38.87 6.43 12.30
N GLY A 62 38.79 5.30 11.57
CA GLY A 62 38.26 5.27 10.21
C GLY A 62 36.73 5.18 10.20
N PHE A 63 36.07 6.12 9.51
CA PHE A 63 34.60 6.19 9.38
C PHE A 63 34.14 6.09 7.93
N VAL A 64 32.89 5.65 7.70
CA VAL A 64 32.33 5.45 6.37
C VAL A 64 31.37 6.59 6.03
N ASP A 65 31.72 7.45 5.06
CA ASP A 65 30.82 8.51 4.57
C ASP A 65 30.21 8.20 3.20
N ALA A 66 30.68 7.13 2.55
CA ALA A 66 30.09 6.63 1.33
C ALA A 66 28.61 6.23 1.55
N PRO A 67 27.78 6.27 0.50
CA PRO A 67 26.48 5.61 0.50
C PRO A 67 26.64 4.12 0.80
N THR A 68 25.62 3.52 1.41
CA THR A 68 25.57 2.09 1.73
C THR A 68 24.32 1.46 1.14
N GLN A 69 24.20 0.14 1.25
CA GLN A 69 22.97 -0.56 0.86
C GLN A 69 21.71 0.04 1.50
N THR A 70 21.83 0.58 2.72
CA THR A 70 20.72 1.15 3.48
C THR A 70 20.68 2.68 3.36
N VAL A 71 21.75 3.35 3.76
CA VAL A 71 21.80 4.81 3.94
C VAL A 71 22.55 5.48 2.79
N VAL A 72 21.85 6.33 2.06
CA VAL A 72 22.36 6.93 0.82
C VAL A 72 22.54 8.44 0.91
N ARG A 73 21.99 9.09 1.95
CA ARG A 73 22.08 10.54 2.19
C ARG A 73 22.21 10.84 3.68
N ARG A 74 23.00 11.86 4.02
CA ARG A 74 23.16 12.38 5.40
C ARG A 74 23.11 13.91 5.46
N ASN A 75 23.09 14.58 4.31
CA ASN A 75 22.83 16.02 4.18
C ASN A 75 21.40 16.24 3.68
N PHE A 76 20.55 16.88 4.49
CA PHE A 76 19.12 17.13 4.21
C PHE A 76 18.83 18.53 3.67
N GLU A 77 19.79 19.21 3.04
CA GLU A 77 19.61 20.56 2.49
C GLU A 77 18.30 20.77 1.71
N ALA A 78 17.70 21.95 1.90
CA ALA A 78 16.42 22.31 1.33
C ALA A 78 16.46 22.19 -0.20
N GLY A 79 15.41 21.59 -0.76
CA GLY A 79 15.28 21.36 -2.20
C GLY A 79 15.78 20.00 -2.69
N THR A 80 16.63 19.28 -1.96
CA THR A 80 17.41 18.16 -2.56
C THR A 80 16.68 16.82 -2.78
N GLN A 81 15.41 16.67 -2.39
CA GLN A 81 14.65 15.44 -2.69
C GLN A 81 13.99 15.48 -4.09
N PHE A 82 13.78 16.69 -4.65
CA PHE A 82 13.20 16.90 -5.98
C PHE A 82 13.87 18.00 -6.82
N ALA A 83 14.82 18.77 -6.28
CA ALA A 83 15.48 19.88 -6.99
C ALA A 83 16.85 19.54 -7.59
N ALA A 84 17.24 18.26 -7.64
CA ALA A 84 18.20 17.87 -8.67
C ALA A 84 17.62 18.03 -10.09
N GLU A 85 16.29 18.19 -10.22
CA GLU A 85 15.59 18.41 -11.50
C GLU A 85 14.43 19.45 -11.39
N LYS A 86 14.67 20.61 -10.76
CA LYS A 86 13.69 21.72 -10.76
C LYS A 86 14.31 23.05 -11.19
N SER A 87 13.98 23.46 -12.42
CA SER A 87 13.93 24.87 -12.80
C SER A 87 12.48 25.25 -13.10
N GLN A 88 11.98 26.29 -12.42
CA GLN A 88 10.73 27.04 -12.65
C GLN A 88 9.43 26.47 -12.03
N ALA A 89 9.17 26.84 -10.77
CA ALA A 89 7.81 26.93 -10.20
C ALA A 89 7.69 28.26 -9.45
N THR A 90 6.51 28.91 -9.50
CA THR A 90 6.24 30.23 -8.92
C THR A 90 6.02 30.18 -7.40
N GLU A 91 6.32 31.29 -6.71
CA GLU A 91 6.40 31.40 -5.24
C GLU A 91 5.13 30.98 -4.48
N ASP A 92 3.94 31.07 -5.08
CA ASP A 92 2.67 30.72 -4.41
C ASP A 92 2.43 29.20 -4.28
N GLU A 93 2.94 28.37 -5.19
CA GLU A 93 2.80 26.89 -5.11
C GLU A 93 3.75 26.28 -4.07
N ALA A 94 4.89 26.94 -3.81
CA ALA A 94 5.86 26.56 -2.79
C ALA A 94 5.33 26.76 -1.34
N SER A 95 4.22 27.48 -1.17
CA SER A 95 3.63 27.75 0.15
C SER A 95 2.75 26.61 0.68
N ARG A 96 2.22 25.73 -0.20
CA ARG A 96 1.34 24.60 0.16
C ARG A 96 2.01 23.23 0.06
N ALA A 97 3.06 23.10 -0.75
CA ALA A 97 4.00 22.01 -0.59
C ALA A 97 4.72 22.18 0.76
N PHE A 98 4.90 21.10 1.52
CA PHE A 98 5.74 21.13 2.71
C PHE A 98 7.14 21.61 2.29
N ASN A 99 7.43 22.89 2.50
CA ASN A 99 8.73 23.49 2.32
C ASN A 99 9.56 23.03 3.53
N PRO A 100 10.43 22.01 3.41
CA PRO A 100 11.32 21.70 4.49
C PRO A 100 12.35 22.82 4.46
N LYS A 101 12.13 23.88 5.23
CA LYS A 101 13.26 24.71 5.63
C LYS A 101 14.26 23.74 6.26
N SER A 102 15.33 23.44 5.52
CA SER A 102 16.53 22.79 6.04
C SER A 102 17.05 23.70 7.12
N VAL A 103 16.59 23.48 8.34
CA VAL A 103 17.21 24.07 9.50
C VAL A 103 18.30 23.08 9.88
N ASN A 104 19.56 23.45 9.65
CA ASN A 104 20.68 22.73 10.25
C ASN A 104 20.37 22.60 11.76
N PRO A 105 20.52 21.41 12.36
CA PRO A 105 20.18 21.23 13.76
C PRO A 105 20.94 22.23 14.62
N LYS A 106 20.25 22.84 15.57
CA LYS A 106 20.87 23.75 16.52
C LYS A 106 21.22 22.95 17.76
N TYR A 107 22.50 22.94 18.08
CA TYR A 107 22.99 22.16 19.22
C TYR A 107 24.06 22.90 20.01
N SER A 108 24.22 22.48 21.27
CA SER A 108 25.33 22.89 22.12
C SER A 108 26.12 21.67 22.58
N VAL A 109 27.41 21.85 22.81
CA VAL A 109 28.30 20.81 23.33
C VAL A 109 28.93 21.33 24.61
N LYS A 110 28.76 20.58 25.71
CA LYS A 110 29.38 20.87 27.01
C LYS A 110 30.36 19.76 27.35
N ASN A 111 31.58 20.14 27.73
CA ASN A 111 32.54 19.23 28.34
C ASN A 111 32.32 19.25 29.85
N LEU A 112 32.03 18.10 30.44
CA LEU A 112 31.81 17.96 31.88
C LEU A 112 33.14 17.76 32.61
N GLU A 113 33.20 18.16 33.88
CA GLU A 113 34.42 18.08 34.70
C GLU A 113 34.96 16.65 34.85
N ASN A 114 34.09 15.65 34.73
CA ASN A 114 34.43 14.22 34.79
C ASN A 114 34.97 13.67 33.45
N GLY A 115 35.18 14.51 32.42
CA GLY A 115 35.68 14.11 31.11
C GLY A 115 34.62 13.60 30.13
N TRP A 116 33.34 13.64 30.50
CA TRP A 116 32.23 13.30 29.61
C TRP A 116 31.84 14.49 28.73
N ILE A 117 31.12 14.19 27.65
CA ILE A 117 30.46 15.22 26.84
C ILE A 117 28.95 15.12 26.97
N GLU A 118 28.31 16.28 26.93
CA GLU A 118 26.87 16.44 26.80
C GLU A 118 26.60 17.20 25.50
N VAL A 119 25.80 16.60 24.61
CA VAL A 119 25.33 17.23 23.37
C VAL A 119 23.83 17.42 23.47
N GLU A 120 23.40 18.67 23.37
CA GLU A 120 22.01 19.05 23.56
C GLU A 120 21.45 19.66 22.28
N THR A 121 20.34 19.11 21.80
CA THR A 121 19.50 19.68 20.72
C THR A 121 18.14 20.09 21.30
N GLU A 122 17.23 20.59 20.45
CA GLU A 122 15.85 20.85 20.89
C GLU A 122 15.14 19.59 21.41
N LYS A 123 15.39 18.42 20.81
CA LYS A 123 14.64 17.19 21.11
C LYS A 123 15.44 16.17 21.90
N LEU A 124 16.77 16.25 21.91
CA LEU A 124 17.63 15.20 22.44
C LEU A 124 18.66 15.75 23.44
N LEU A 125 18.96 14.94 24.44
CA LEU A 125 20.12 15.09 25.31
C LEU A 125 20.98 13.83 25.18
N ILE A 126 22.18 13.97 24.63
CA ILE A 126 23.14 12.88 24.43
C ILE A 126 24.23 13.03 25.46
N THR A 127 24.51 11.96 26.19
CA THR A 127 25.56 11.92 27.21
C THR A 127 26.53 10.80 26.88
N TYR A 128 27.83 11.12 26.80
CA TYR A 128 28.83 10.18 26.33
C TYR A 128 30.19 10.32 27.03
N ASN A 129 30.77 9.20 27.46
CA ASN A 129 32.04 9.14 28.17
C ASN A 129 33.30 9.09 27.26
N GLN A 130 33.12 9.15 25.93
CA GLN A 130 34.21 9.12 24.94
C GLN A 130 35.01 7.80 24.86
N GLN A 131 34.48 6.70 25.42
CA GLN A 131 35.04 5.33 25.38
C GLN A 131 34.24 4.43 24.41
N PRO A 132 34.70 3.21 24.08
CA PRO A 132 33.88 2.30 23.27
C PRO A 132 32.44 2.23 23.77
N PHE A 133 31.47 2.27 22.85
CA PHE A 133 30.05 2.33 23.22
C PHE A 133 29.68 1.19 24.17
N SER A 134 29.16 1.56 25.34
CA SER A 134 28.65 0.67 26.37
C SER A 134 27.37 1.25 26.97
N LYS A 135 26.60 0.40 27.66
CA LYS A 135 25.35 0.80 28.31
C LYS A 135 25.56 1.90 29.35
N GLU A 136 26.69 1.88 30.04
CA GLU A 136 27.10 2.87 31.06
C GLU A 136 27.73 4.12 30.43
N GLY A 137 28.23 4.00 29.19
CA GLY A 137 29.06 5.03 28.57
C GLY A 137 28.32 5.95 27.62
N LEU A 138 27.20 5.51 27.02
CA LEU A 138 26.43 6.28 26.04
C LEU A 138 24.92 6.17 26.31
N SER A 139 24.28 7.32 26.48
CA SER A 139 22.82 7.42 26.57
C SER A 139 22.26 8.61 25.79
N ILE A 140 21.00 8.47 25.36
CA ILE A 140 20.23 9.52 24.69
C ILE A 140 18.85 9.61 25.33
N VAL A 141 18.52 10.78 25.86
CA VAL A 141 17.17 11.10 26.36
C VAL A 141 16.38 11.79 25.26
N VAL A 142 15.20 11.25 24.93
CA VAL A 142 14.23 11.91 24.07
C VAL A 142 13.34 12.81 24.92
N ARG A 143 13.37 14.12 24.65
CA ARG A 143 12.59 15.12 25.37
C ARG A 143 11.13 15.10 24.91
N GLY A 144 10.21 15.34 25.84
CA GLY A 144 8.80 15.56 25.52
C GLY A 144 8.04 14.31 25.07
N VAL A 145 8.37 13.13 25.61
CA VAL A 145 7.61 11.89 25.39
C VAL A 145 6.64 11.69 26.57
N PRO A 146 5.36 12.10 26.45
CA PRO A 146 4.41 11.96 27.54
C PRO A 146 4.13 10.48 27.83
N GLY A 147 4.02 10.12 29.12
CA GLY A 147 3.54 8.80 29.54
C GLY A 147 4.52 7.64 29.41
N SER A 148 5.75 7.83 28.90
CA SER A 148 6.80 6.79 28.92
C SER A 148 7.88 7.12 29.95
N GLN A 149 8.21 6.14 30.80
CA GLN A 149 9.38 6.18 31.69
C GLN A 149 10.65 5.66 30.98
N PHE A 150 10.52 5.18 29.74
CA PHE A 150 11.56 4.51 28.96
C PHE A 150 12.06 5.39 27.79
N ASN A 151 11.84 6.70 27.87
CA ASN A 151 12.29 7.68 26.87
C ASN A 151 13.82 7.91 26.84
N THR A 152 14.57 7.21 27.69
CA THR A 152 16.02 7.23 27.72
C THR A 152 16.56 5.92 27.18
N TRP A 153 17.30 6.01 26.07
CA TRP A 153 18.02 4.88 25.51
C TRP A 153 19.44 4.84 26.06
N HIS A 154 19.88 3.68 26.51
CA HIS A 154 21.30 3.38 26.70
C HIS A 154 21.77 2.45 25.58
N TYR A 155 23.03 2.58 25.19
CA TYR A 155 23.58 1.74 24.12
C TYR A 155 23.32 0.25 24.36
N GLY A 156 22.66 -0.40 23.39
CA GLY A 156 22.31 -1.82 23.43
C GLY A 156 20.97 -2.14 24.08
N ASP A 157 20.21 -1.14 24.56
CA ASP A 157 18.85 -1.37 25.07
C ASP A 157 17.91 -1.91 23.99
N GLU A 158 17.08 -2.87 24.39
CA GLU A 158 15.97 -3.34 23.56
C GLU A 158 14.84 -2.30 23.56
N CYS A 159 14.29 -2.02 22.37
CA CYS A 159 13.20 -1.10 22.20
C CYS A 159 11.85 -1.82 22.41
N HIS A 160 11.46 -2.08 23.66
CA HIS A 160 10.22 -2.80 23.96
C HIS A 160 8.95 -2.11 23.43
N GLY A 161 8.93 -0.78 23.36
CA GLY A 161 7.84 0.01 22.77
C GLY A 161 7.86 0.11 21.24
N ASN A 162 8.77 -0.58 20.52
CA ASN A 162 8.86 -0.48 19.05
C ASN A 162 7.54 -0.91 18.40
N LEU A 163 7.07 -0.14 17.42
CA LEU A 163 5.81 -0.43 16.71
C LEU A 163 5.99 -1.44 15.57
N LEU A 164 7.15 -2.09 15.51
CA LEU A 164 7.58 -3.07 14.52
C LEU A 164 7.56 -2.51 13.09
N GLY A 165 8.04 -3.31 12.15
CA GLY A 165 8.06 -3.01 10.72
C GLY A 165 7.45 -4.18 9.95
N THR A 166 8.25 -4.80 9.09
CA THR A 166 7.84 -5.94 8.25
C THR A 166 8.81 -7.11 8.37
N ALA A 167 8.54 -8.21 7.69
CA ALA A 167 9.42 -9.38 7.57
C ALA A 167 9.78 -9.62 6.11
N ARG A 168 10.85 -10.40 5.86
CA ARG A 168 11.27 -10.76 4.49
C ARG A 168 10.17 -11.51 3.75
N THR A 169 9.51 -12.44 4.45
CA THR A 169 8.49 -13.32 3.90
C THR A 169 7.62 -13.93 5.00
N VAL A 170 6.46 -14.46 4.61
CA VAL A 170 5.54 -15.31 5.35
C VAL A 170 5.39 -16.69 4.70
N ASP A 171 6.39 -17.14 3.93
CA ASP A 171 6.39 -18.47 3.30
C ASP A 171 6.06 -19.56 4.33
N GLU A 172 5.07 -20.39 4.00
CA GLU A 172 4.57 -21.50 4.83
C GLU A 172 3.96 -21.08 6.18
N ALA A 173 3.76 -19.78 6.42
CA ALA A 173 3.15 -19.30 7.64
C ALA A 173 1.62 -19.41 7.61
N ASP A 174 1.07 -19.94 8.69
CA ASP A 174 -0.36 -19.86 9.03
C ASP A 174 -0.55 -18.76 10.07
N GLY A 175 -0.96 -17.58 9.62
CA GLY A 175 -1.06 -16.40 10.47
C GLY A 175 0.29 -15.74 10.78
N ALA A 176 0.53 -15.45 12.06
CA ALA A 176 1.56 -14.50 12.46
C ALA A 176 2.99 -15.03 12.41
N VAL A 177 3.90 -14.20 11.90
CA VAL A 177 5.36 -14.38 12.02
C VAL A 177 6.00 -13.25 12.81
N LYS A 178 7.24 -13.46 13.28
CA LYS A 178 8.01 -12.42 13.93
C LYS A 178 8.38 -11.32 12.93
N LEU A 179 7.93 -10.10 13.19
CA LEU A 179 8.28 -8.92 12.41
C LEU A 179 9.64 -8.34 12.84
N GLY A 180 10.33 -7.69 11.90
CA GLY A 180 11.48 -6.85 12.20
C GLY A 180 11.07 -5.55 12.89
N THR A 181 12.06 -4.78 13.36
CA THR A 181 11.82 -3.47 13.98
C THR A 181 11.52 -2.40 12.93
N GLY A 182 10.65 -1.46 13.29
CA GLY A 182 10.44 -0.21 12.56
C GLY A 182 11.35 0.90 13.09
N VAL A 183 11.24 2.10 12.50
CA VAL A 183 11.98 3.30 12.96
C VAL A 183 11.17 4.19 13.92
N ILE A 184 10.06 3.68 14.46
CA ILE A 184 9.17 4.38 15.40
C ILE A 184 8.79 3.49 16.59
N SER A 185 8.48 4.13 17.72
CA SER A 185 8.24 3.46 19.01
C SER A 185 7.40 4.32 19.95
N ARG A 186 6.63 3.67 20.82
CA ARG A 186 5.92 4.31 21.95
C ARG A 186 6.86 4.86 23.02
N ASP A 187 8.11 4.38 23.06
CA ASP A 187 9.14 4.94 23.96
C ASP A 187 9.81 6.19 23.35
N GLY A 188 9.40 6.57 22.14
CA GLY A 188 9.86 7.78 21.46
C GLY A 188 11.18 7.65 20.73
N TRP A 189 11.81 6.48 20.74
CA TRP A 189 13.05 6.22 20.04
C TRP A 189 13.11 4.86 19.32
N ALA A 190 13.90 4.79 18.25
CA ALA A 190 14.28 3.54 17.60
C ALA A 190 15.74 3.63 17.10
N VAL A 191 16.39 2.48 16.89
CA VAL A 191 17.78 2.41 16.40
C VAL A 191 17.86 1.55 15.15
N LEU A 192 18.50 2.08 14.12
CA LEU A 192 18.85 1.38 12.89
C LEU A 192 20.37 1.14 12.88
N ASP A 193 20.79 -0.12 12.73
CA ASP A 193 22.20 -0.51 12.67
C ASP A 193 22.66 -0.67 11.21
N ASP A 194 23.52 0.23 10.74
CA ASP A 194 24.11 0.20 9.39
C ASP A 194 25.55 -0.35 9.39
N SER A 195 26.03 -0.89 10.53
CA SER A 195 27.43 -1.28 10.73
C SER A 195 27.92 -2.38 9.79
N ARG A 196 27.00 -3.18 9.21
CA ARG A 196 27.31 -4.33 8.34
C ARG A 196 27.02 -4.09 6.87
N SER A 197 26.34 -2.99 6.53
CA SER A 197 25.93 -2.74 5.15
C SER A 197 27.14 -2.42 4.29
N ALA A 198 27.34 -3.19 3.21
CA ALA A 198 28.29 -2.85 2.17
C ALA A 198 28.13 -1.40 1.68
N LYS A 199 29.25 -0.75 1.40
CA LYS A 199 29.32 0.62 0.88
C LYS A 199 29.28 0.59 -0.65
N ILE A 200 28.80 1.66 -1.27
CA ILE A 200 28.79 1.86 -2.72
C ILE A 200 29.88 2.88 -3.04
N ALA A 201 30.87 2.50 -3.84
CA ALA A 201 32.04 3.32 -4.11
C ALA A 201 32.52 3.18 -5.57
N TYR A 202 33.36 4.12 -6.03
CA TYR A 202 34.00 3.98 -7.33
C TYR A 202 34.91 2.76 -7.34
N ALA A 203 34.76 1.95 -8.39
CA ALA A 203 35.57 0.77 -8.60
C ALA A 203 35.78 0.64 -10.11
N ALA A 204 36.95 1.02 -10.59
CA ALA A 204 37.32 0.86 -12.00
C ALA A 204 37.48 -0.62 -12.39
N ALA A 205 37.78 -1.47 -11.41
CA ALA A 205 37.90 -2.91 -11.57
C ALA A 205 37.38 -3.64 -10.32
N VAL A 206 36.85 -4.85 -10.51
CA VAL A 206 36.48 -5.80 -9.44
C VAL A 206 37.26 -7.09 -9.70
N ASP A 207 37.97 -7.59 -8.68
CA ASP A 207 38.87 -8.74 -8.78
C ASP A 207 39.89 -8.64 -9.94
N GLY A 208 40.43 -7.44 -10.16
CA GLY A 208 41.42 -7.17 -11.21
C GLY A 208 40.87 -7.14 -12.64
N LYS A 209 39.55 -7.23 -12.83
CA LYS A 209 38.87 -7.14 -14.13
C LYS A 209 38.11 -5.84 -14.26
N GLU A 210 38.04 -5.28 -15.47
CA GLU A 210 37.31 -4.05 -15.75
C GLU A 210 35.85 -4.14 -15.26
N ASN A 211 35.40 -3.10 -14.57
CA ASN A 211 34.03 -2.95 -14.12
C ASN A 211 33.25 -2.03 -15.09
N PRO A 212 32.27 -2.55 -15.85
CA PRO A 212 31.50 -1.74 -16.79
C PRO A 212 30.60 -0.69 -16.11
N TYR A 213 30.30 -0.84 -14.82
CA TYR A 213 29.41 0.06 -14.07
C TYR A 213 30.13 1.27 -13.44
N GLY A 214 31.46 1.31 -13.43
CA GLY A 214 32.30 2.40 -12.89
C GLY A 214 32.27 2.58 -11.35
N ALA A 215 31.23 2.08 -10.69
CA ALA A 215 31.10 1.95 -9.25
C ALA A 215 30.64 0.53 -8.90
N TRP A 216 30.87 0.12 -7.66
CA TRP A 216 30.51 -1.20 -7.17
C TRP A 216 30.17 -1.20 -5.69
N VAL A 217 29.62 -2.31 -5.23
CA VAL A 217 29.28 -2.56 -3.84
C VAL A 217 30.46 -3.27 -3.18
N GLU A 218 31.02 -2.68 -2.13
CA GLU A 218 32.22 -3.17 -1.44
C GLU A 218 31.91 -3.47 0.04
N PRO A 219 32.44 -4.57 0.62
CA PRO A 219 32.31 -4.81 2.04
C PRO A 219 32.94 -3.68 2.87
N ARG A 220 32.45 -3.50 4.11
CA ARG A 220 33.14 -2.64 5.07
C ARG A 220 34.33 -3.39 5.66
N THR A 221 35.47 -2.71 5.76
CA THR A 221 36.69 -3.24 6.36
C THR A 221 36.77 -2.86 7.84
N LYS A 222 37.26 -3.79 8.67
CA LYS A 222 37.61 -3.57 10.07
C LYS A 222 38.97 -2.86 10.18
N ALA A 223 39.32 -2.46 11.40
CA ALA A 223 40.58 -1.78 11.70
C ALA A 223 41.83 -2.62 11.36
N ASN A 224 41.73 -3.95 11.43
CA ASN A 224 42.79 -4.91 11.09
C ASN A 224 42.81 -5.28 9.59
N GLY A 225 41.97 -4.65 8.76
CA GLY A 225 41.86 -4.95 7.33
C GLY A 225 40.96 -6.14 6.96
N SER A 226 40.40 -6.88 7.94
CA SER A 226 39.44 -7.96 7.65
C SER A 226 38.04 -7.42 7.34
N VAL A 227 37.14 -8.25 6.81
CA VAL A 227 35.80 -7.81 6.40
C VAL A 227 34.82 -7.86 7.57
N SER A 228 33.99 -6.82 7.73
CA SER A 228 32.92 -6.80 8.71
C SER A 228 31.89 -7.90 8.42
N GLY A 229 31.66 -8.80 9.38
CA GLY A 229 30.61 -9.82 9.26
C GLY A 229 31.07 -11.25 8.91
N GLU A 230 32.37 -11.56 8.92
CA GLU A 230 32.83 -12.96 8.90
C GLU A 230 32.27 -13.74 10.11
N SER A 231 31.69 -14.91 9.84
CA SER A 231 31.05 -15.78 10.83
C SER A 231 32.06 -16.31 11.85
N GLY A 232 31.86 -16.02 13.14
CA GLY A 232 32.63 -16.60 14.25
C GLY A 232 33.39 -15.61 15.14
N GLU A 233 33.49 -14.33 14.76
CA GLU A 233 34.22 -13.33 15.56
C GLU A 233 33.32 -12.51 16.51
N SER A 234 33.86 -12.17 17.69
CA SER A 234 33.13 -11.41 18.71
C SER A 234 32.69 -10.03 18.19
N SER A 235 31.46 -9.62 18.51
CA SER A 235 30.85 -8.34 18.06
C SER A 235 31.56 -7.07 18.54
N LYS A 236 32.60 -7.21 19.38
CA LYS A 236 33.31 -6.13 20.06
C LYS A 236 34.32 -5.39 19.18
N SER A 237 34.89 -6.03 18.15
CA SER A 237 35.93 -5.42 17.26
C SER A 237 35.40 -4.80 15.97
N ASN A 238 34.10 -4.92 15.68
CA ASN A 238 33.50 -4.33 14.48
C ASN A 238 33.26 -2.82 14.67
N PRO A 239 33.58 -1.98 13.67
CA PRO A 239 33.13 -0.59 13.64
C PRO A 239 31.61 -0.51 13.86
N LYS A 240 31.17 0.54 14.57
CA LYS A 240 29.75 0.83 14.82
C LYS A 240 29.31 1.99 13.95
N ASP A 241 28.11 1.88 13.41
CA ASP A 241 27.45 2.90 12.59
C ASP A 241 25.94 2.80 12.82
N LEU A 242 25.47 3.52 13.83
CA LEU A 242 24.08 3.47 14.28
C LEU A 242 23.36 4.76 13.95
N TYR A 243 22.07 4.66 13.63
CA TYR A 243 21.17 5.78 13.45
C TYR A 243 20.09 5.73 14.52
N PHE A 244 20.08 6.73 15.38
CA PHE A 244 19.11 6.91 16.45
C PHE A 244 17.99 7.85 15.98
N PHE A 245 16.76 7.34 15.95
CA PHE A 245 15.54 8.05 15.62
C PHE A 245 14.82 8.45 16.91
N GLY A 246 15.05 9.65 17.43
CA GLY A 246 14.40 10.18 18.63
C GLY A 246 13.30 11.20 18.31
N TYR A 247 12.23 10.73 17.67
CA TYR A 247 11.12 11.58 17.21
C TYR A 247 9.98 11.70 18.23
N GLY A 248 10.08 11.03 19.38
CA GLY A 248 8.96 10.93 20.30
C GLY A 248 7.77 10.28 19.58
N HIS A 249 6.60 10.90 19.71
CA HIS A 249 5.37 10.47 19.06
C HIS A 249 5.13 11.09 17.67
N ASN A 250 6.13 11.81 17.10
CA ASN A 250 6.06 12.33 15.72
C ASN A 250 6.45 11.24 14.70
N TYR A 251 5.60 10.21 14.57
CA TYR A 251 5.87 9.05 13.73
C TYR A 251 6.00 9.41 12.24
N ILE A 252 5.17 10.33 11.75
CA ILE A 252 5.23 10.80 10.36
C ILE A 252 6.57 11.50 10.07
N GLY A 253 7.08 12.29 11.01
CA GLY A 253 8.39 12.94 10.89
C GLY A 253 9.53 11.92 10.79
N ALA A 254 9.50 10.88 11.62
CA ALA A 254 10.51 9.82 11.61
C ALA A 254 10.57 9.10 10.25
N ILE A 255 9.41 8.72 9.69
CA ILE A 255 9.33 8.04 8.38
C ILE A 255 9.79 8.95 7.25
N ARG A 256 9.41 10.23 7.26
CA ARG A 256 9.87 11.20 6.25
C ARG A 256 11.38 11.36 6.25
N ASP A 257 11.99 11.46 7.43
CA ASP A 257 13.44 11.58 7.52
C ASP A 257 14.15 10.24 7.27
N PHE A 258 13.51 9.10 7.55
CA PHE A 258 13.96 7.79 7.06
C PHE A 258 14.00 7.75 5.53
N TYR A 259 12.98 8.26 4.83
CA TYR A 259 13.01 8.40 3.36
C TYR A 259 14.06 9.37 2.85
N LYS A 260 14.35 10.47 3.56
CA LYS A 260 15.47 11.33 3.18
C LYS A 260 16.80 10.62 3.34
N LEU A 261 16.99 9.90 4.45
CA LEU A 261 18.20 9.16 4.79
C LEU A 261 18.48 8.01 3.80
N THR A 262 17.43 7.26 3.47
CA THR A 262 17.51 6.00 2.73
C THR A 262 16.93 6.10 1.33
N GLY A 263 16.56 7.27 0.83
CA GLY A 263 15.88 7.42 -0.46
C GLY A 263 14.36 7.24 -0.36
N ALA A 264 13.61 7.98 -1.18
CA ALA A 264 12.15 7.95 -1.15
C ALA A 264 11.59 6.70 -1.84
N GLN A 265 10.32 6.40 -1.57
CA GLN A 265 9.57 5.47 -2.41
C GLN A 265 9.41 6.10 -3.81
N PRO A 266 9.73 5.40 -4.90
CA PRO A 266 9.53 5.95 -6.23
C PRO A 266 8.05 5.95 -6.62
N LEU A 267 7.72 6.76 -7.64
CA LEU A 267 6.41 6.73 -8.28
C LEU A 267 6.22 5.40 -9.01
N LEU A 268 5.05 4.79 -8.84
CA LEU A 268 4.64 3.63 -9.62
C LEU A 268 3.96 4.02 -10.95
N PRO A 269 4.09 3.22 -12.02
CA PRO A 269 3.29 3.42 -13.22
C PRO A 269 1.82 3.11 -12.93
N ARG A 270 0.89 3.76 -13.64
CA ARG A 270 -0.56 3.64 -13.36
C ARG A 270 -1.08 2.22 -13.35
N PHE A 271 -0.62 1.38 -14.28
CA PHE A 271 -1.05 -0.02 -14.36
C PHE A 271 -0.76 -0.78 -13.06
N ALA A 272 0.32 -0.46 -12.35
CA ALA A 272 0.66 -1.15 -11.11
C ALA A 272 -0.41 -0.98 -10.02
N LEU A 273 -1.21 0.10 -10.08
CA LEU A 273 -2.21 0.41 -9.06
C LEU A 273 -3.58 -0.25 -9.30
N SER A 274 -3.83 -0.87 -10.46
CA SER A 274 -5.08 -1.59 -10.72
C SER A 274 -4.93 -3.08 -10.35
N ASN A 275 -5.79 -3.97 -10.85
CA ASN A 275 -5.77 -5.39 -10.52
C ASN A 275 -4.72 -6.15 -11.32
N TRP A 276 -4.05 -7.10 -10.67
CA TRP A 276 -3.06 -8.00 -11.29
C TRP A 276 -3.60 -9.43 -11.25
N TRP A 277 -3.54 -10.11 -12.39
CA TRP A 277 -3.83 -11.54 -12.47
C TRP A 277 -2.54 -12.34 -12.37
N SER A 278 -2.44 -13.17 -11.34
CA SER A 278 -1.35 -14.12 -11.15
C SER A 278 -1.91 -15.43 -10.64
N ARG A 279 -1.23 -16.53 -10.98
CA ARG A 279 -1.45 -17.86 -10.43
C ARG A 279 -0.24 -18.70 -10.83
N TYR A 280 0.32 -19.46 -9.90
CA TYR A 280 1.23 -20.54 -10.27
C TYR A 280 0.39 -21.59 -10.99
N TYR A 281 0.40 -21.59 -12.32
CA TYR A 281 -0.38 -22.53 -13.11
C TYR A 281 0.24 -22.69 -14.48
N ARG A 282 0.19 -23.93 -15.00
CA ARG A 282 0.76 -24.31 -16.28
C ARG A 282 -0.15 -23.91 -17.44
N TYR A 283 -0.35 -22.60 -17.60
CA TYR A 283 -1.11 -22.05 -18.72
C TYR A 283 -0.40 -22.33 -20.05
N ASN A 284 -1.16 -22.65 -21.07
CA ASN A 284 -0.71 -22.45 -22.45
C ASN A 284 -1.16 -21.08 -22.97
N GLN A 285 -0.53 -20.64 -24.05
CA GLN A 285 -0.75 -19.35 -24.70
C GLN A 285 -2.24 -19.05 -24.96
N ASP A 286 -2.96 -19.97 -25.62
CA ASP A 286 -4.34 -19.74 -26.03
C ASP A 286 -5.29 -19.71 -24.83
N GLU A 287 -5.07 -20.60 -23.86
CA GLU A 287 -5.84 -20.65 -22.61
C GLU A 287 -5.71 -19.32 -21.84
N TYR A 288 -4.51 -18.78 -21.70
CA TYR A 288 -4.29 -17.53 -20.99
C TYR A 288 -4.94 -16.34 -21.72
N LEU A 289 -4.83 -16.26 -23.05
CA LEU A 289 -5.46 -15.21 -23.84
C LEU A 289 -7.00 -15.29 -23.78
N GLN A 290 -7.57 -16.50 -23.80
CA GLN A 290 -9.01 -16.72 -23.63
C GLN A 290 -9.48 -16.31 -22.24
N LEU A 291 -8.69 -16.59 -21.20
CA LEU A 291 -8.95 -16.17 -19.83
C LEU A 291 -9.01 -14.63 -19.70
N MET A 292 -7.99 -13.93 -20.21
CA MET A 292 -7.96 -12.45 -20.22
C MET A 292 -9.13 -11.87 -21.03
N SER A 293 -9.46 -12.48 -22.16
CA SER A 293 -10.61 -12.10 -22.98
C SER A 293 -11.94 -12.28 -22.24
N ARG A 294 -12.07 -13.36 -21.45
CA ARG A 294 -13.26 -13.60 -20.65
C ARG A 294 -13.42 -12.57 -19.54
N PHE A 295 -12.36 -12.24 -18.81
CA PHE A 295 -12.42 -11.17 -17.80
C PHE A 295 -12.96 -9.87 -18.37
N LYS A 296 -12.45 -9.43 -19.52
CA LYS A 296 -12.95 -8.22 -20.20
C LYS A 296 -14.42 -8.31 -20.57
N ARG A 297 -14.86 -9.42 -21.17
CA ARG A 297 -16.28 -9.62 -21.55
C ARG A 297 -17.21 -9.65 -20.34
N GLU A 298 -16.73 -10.16 -19.21
CA GLU A 298 -17.46 -10.12 -17.93
C GLU A 298 -17.33 -8.77 -17.21
N GLY A 299 -16.64 -7.79 -17.79
CA GLY A 299 -16.45 -6.46 -17.19
C GLY A 299 -15.53 -6.47 -15.96
N ILE A 300 -14.60 -7.41 -15.87
CA ILE A 300 -13.65 -7.55 -14.75
C ILE A 300 -12.31 -6.98 -15.20
N PRO A 301 -11.87 -5.82 -14.64
CA PRO A 301 -10.69 -5.12 -15.12
C PRO A 301 -9.40 -5.73 -14.59
N PHE A 302 -8.42 -5.93 -15.47
CA PHE A 302 -7.03 -6.24 -15.11
C PHE A 302 -6.08 -5.36 -15.91
N SER A 303 -4.91 -5.11 -15.34
CA SER A 303 -3.90 -4.21 -15.93
C SER A 303 -2.52 -4.85 -15.99
N THR A 304 -2.34 -5.96 -15.27
CA THR A 304 -1.06 -6.67 -15.18
C THR A 304 -1.31 -8.16 -15.32
N ALA A 305 -0.55 -8.79 -16.22
CA ALA A 305 -0.50 -10.22 -16.44
C ALA A 305 0.80 -10.76 -15.86
N VAL A 306 0.69 -11.56 -14.81
CA VAL A 306 1.84 -12.22 -14.16
C VAL A 306 1.87 -13.68 -14.63
N ILE A 307 2.95 -14.06 -15.31
CA ILE A 307 3.18 -15.44 -15.75
C ILE A 307 4.21 -16.08 -14.84
N ASP A 308 3.82 -17.18 -14.22
CA ASP A 308 4.65 -17.93 -13.29
C ASP A 308 5.58 -18.94 -14.00
N MET A 309 6.36 -19.70 -13.23
CA MET A 309 7.38 -20.70 -13.59
C MET A 309 7.32 -21.29 -15.01
N ASP A 310 6.15 -21.78 -15.41
CA ASP A 310 5.97 -22.54 -16.66
C ASP A 310 6.15 -21.71 -17.94
N TRP A 311 6.35 -20.38 -17.85
CA TRP A 311 6.77 -19.58 -19.01
C TRP A 311 8.10 -20.09 -19.59
N HIS A 312 9.00 -20.62 -18.74
CA HIS A 312 10.25 -21.23 -19.16
C HIS A 312 10.21 -22.76 -19.08
N VAL A 313 11.22 -23.41 -19.67
CA VAL A 313 11.36 -24.87 -19.62
C VAL A 313 11.61 -25.30 -18.16
N THR A 314 10.69 -26.10 -17.60
CA THR A 314 10.76 -26.63 -16.23
C THR A 314 11.07 -28.14 -16.20
N ASP A 315 10.71 -28.87 -17.25
CA ASP A 315 11.13 -30.27 -17.43
C ASP A 315 12.51 -30.32 -18.09
N VAL A 316 13.55 -30.42 -17.27
CA VAL A 316 14.94 -30.38 -17.70
C VAL A 316 15.63 -31.72 -17.41
N ASP A 317 16.56 -32.11 -18.29
CA ASP A 317 17.40 -33.29 -18.04
C ASP A 317 18.06 -33.17 -16.66
N PRO A 318 17.90 -34.16 -15.76
CA PRO A 318 18.43 -34.10 -14.39
C PRO A 318 19.93 -33.80 -14.31
N LYS A 319 20.71 -34.05 -15.36
CA LYS A 319 22.13 -33.67 -15.42
C LYS A 319 22.36 -32.15 -15.31
N TYR A 320 21.36 -31.33 -15.63
CA TYR A 320 21.38 -29.88 -15.49
C TYR A 320 20.79 -29.39 -14.16
N GLY A 321 20.32 -30.28 -13.29
CA GLY A 321 19.72 -29.95 -12.00
C GLY A 321 18.21 -29.78 -12.06
N SER A 322 17.66 -28.85 -11.28
CA SER A 322 16.22 -28.67 -11.13
C SER A 322 15.61 -27.78 -12.23
N GLY A 323 14.32 -27.92 -12.49
CA GLY A 323 13.58 -27.02 -13.36
C GLY A 323 13.27 -25.64 -12.78
N TRP A 324 13.80 -25.29 -11.61
CA TRP A 324 13.39 -24.09 -10.87
C TRP A 324 13.96 -22.79 -11.44
N THR A 325 15.18 -22.84 -11.98
CA THR A 325 15.78 -21.70 -12.69
C THR A 325 15.51 -21.84 -14.18
N GLY A 326 15.17 -20.78 -14.91
CA GLY A 326 15.16 -20.87 -16.36
C GLY A 326 15.02 -19.55 -17.08
N TYR A 327 15.46 -19.54 -18.34
CA TYR A 327 15.49 -18.35 -19.19
C TYR A 327 14.98 -18.60 -20.62
N THR A 328 14.72 -19.85 -20.96
CA THR A 328 14.24 -20.27 -22.28
C THR A 328 12.75 -20.49 -22.25
N TRP A 329 12.02 -19.77 -23.10
CA TRP A 329 10.57 -19.92 -23.25
C TRP A 329 10.19 -21.39 -23.53
N ASN A 330 9.22 -21.90 -22.77
CA ASN A 330 8.63 -23.21 -23.00
C ASN A 330 7.77 -23.18 -24.26
N ARG A 331 8.28 -23.70 -25.39
CA ARG A 331 7.60 -23.65 -26.69
C ARG A 331 6.42 -24.59 -26.81
N ASP A 332 6.28 -25.56 -25.92
CA ASP A 332 5.08 -26.42 -25.88
C ASP A 332 3.87 -25.65 -25.32
N LEU A 333 4.11 -24.73 -24.39
CA LEU A 333 3.07 -23.89 -23.79
C LEU A 333 2.92 -22.55 -24.53
N PHE A 334 4.03 -21.95 -24.96
CA PHE A 334 4.10 -20.65 -25.63
C PHE A 334 4.84 -20.78 -26.98
N PRO A 335 4.24 -21.47 -27.98
CA PRO A 335 4.88 -21.69 -29.27
C PRO A 335 5.28 -20.37 -29.97
N ASP A 336 4.45 -19.33 -29.84
CA ASP A 336 4.75 -17.96 -30.29
C ASP A 336 4.62 -16.96 -29.14
N HIS A 337 5.52 -17.05 -28.16
CA HIS A 337 5.58 -16.13 -27.02
C HIS A 337 5.62 -14.64 -27.42
N ARG A 338 6.18 -14.29 -28.59
CA ARG A 338 6.21 -12.90 -29.06
C ARG A 338 4.82 -12.42 -29.48
N ALA A 339 4.06 -13.25 -30.19
CA ALA A 339 2.66 -12.96 -30.48
C ALA A 339 1.80 -12.93 -29.21
N PHE A 340 2.07 -13.82 -28.25
CA PHE A 340 1.43 -13.81 -26.94
C PHE A 340 1.64 -12.49 -26.20
N LEU A 341 2.88 -12.03 -26.04
CA LEU A 341 3.21 -10.76 -25.38
C LEU A 341 2.59 -9.56 -26.10
N ARG A 342 2.66 -9.52 -27.45
CA ARG A 342 2.00 -8.46 -28.24
C ARG A 342 0.48 -8.45 -28.05
N SER A 343 -0.14 -9.63 -27.97
CA SER A 343 -1.58 -9.75 -27.75
C SER A 343 -1.95 -9.22 -26.38
N LEU A 344 -1.26 -9.62 -25.30
CA LEU A 344 -1.49 -9.07 -23.96
C LEU A 344 -1.29 -7.55 -23.90
N ALA A 345 -0.25 -7.03 -24.57
CA ALA A 345 -0.01 -5.59 -24.64
C ALA A 345 -1.15 -4.84 -25.38
N SER A 346 -1.69 -5.42 -26.46
CA SER A 346 -2.84 -4.85 -27.18
C SER A 346 -4.12 -4.84 -26.34
N GLU A 347 -4.19 -5.71 -25.32
CA GLU A 347 -5.27 -5.79 -24.34
C GLU A 347 -5.08 -4.87 -23.13
N GLY A 348 -4.05 -4.01 -23.17
CA GLY A 348 -3.73 -3.05 -22.11
C GLY A 348 -3.05 -3.67 -20.90
N LEU A 349 -2.47 -4.87 -21.03
CA LEU A 349 -1.83 -5.59 -19.92
C LEU A 349 -0.31 -5.41 -19.94
N ALA A 350 0.25 -4.97 -18.81
CA ALA A 350 1.68 -5.05 -18.56
C ALA A 350 2.06 -6.48 -18.16
N VAL A 351 3.01 -7.10 -18.86
CA VAL A 351 3.42 -8.48 -18.61
C VAL A 351 4.65 -8.53 -17.72
N THR A 352 4.64 -9.43 -16.74
CA THR A 352 5.82 -9.80 -15.95
C THR A 352 5.97 -11.31 -15.88
N LEU A 353 7.21 -11.76 -15.73
CA LEU A 353 7.60 -13.16 -15.61
C LEU A 353 8.24 -13.40 -14.25
N ASN A 354 7.91 -14.54 -13.63
CA ASN A 354 8.58 -15.03 -12.42
C ASN A 354 10.05 -15.42 -12.73
N LEU A 355 10.96 -15.06 -11.83
CA LEU A 355 12.38 -15.39 -11.90
C LEU A 355 12.90 -16.00 -10.60
N HIS A 356 13.55 -17.15 -10.74
CA HIS A 356 14.43 -17.73 -9.73
C HIS A 356 15.83 -17.96 -10.29
N PRO A 357 16.75 -16.98 -10.24
CA PRO A 357 18.01 -17.06 -10.98
C PRO A 357 19.10 -17.94 -10.32
N ARG A 358 18.75 -18.79 -9.35
CA ARG A 358 19.68 -19.49 -8.45
C ARG A 358 20.77 -20.28 -9.16
N ASP A 359 20.38 -21.10 -10.15
CA ASP A 359 21.27 -22.11 -10.74
C ASP A 359 22.12 -21.56 -11.91
N GLY A 360 22.08 -20.25 -12.13
CA GLY A 360 22.82 -19.59 -13.21
C GLY A 360 22.31 -19.99 -14.59
N VAL A 361 23.15 -19.83 -15.62
CA VAL A 361 22.77 -20.10 -17.02
C VAL A 361 23.37 -21.43 -17.47
N ARG A 362 22.50 -22.38 -17.82
CA ARG A 362 22.84 -23.79 -18.04
C ARG A 362 22.83 -24.14 -19.53
N ALA A 363 23.52 -25.21 -19.91
CA ALA A 363 23.82 -25.49 -21.32
C ALA A 363 22.62 -25.75 -22.24
N PHE A 364 21.45 -26.06 -21.69
CA PHE A 364 20.22 -26.22 -22.48
C PHE A 364 19.53 -24.89 -22.79
N GLU A 365 19.91 -23.80 -22.13
CA GLU A 365 19.26 -22.50 -22.30
C GLU A 365 19.61 -21.89 -23.67
N GLU A 366 18.64 -21.26 -24.33
CA GLU A 366 18.79 -20.64 -25.65
C GLU A 366 19.94 -19.61 -25.68
N ASP A 367 20.06 -18.82 -24.60
CA ASP A 367 21.07 -17.77 -24.47
C ASP A 367 22.42 -18.27 -23.90
N TYR A 368 22.55 -19.55 -23.52
CA TYR A 368 23.74 -20.09 -22.85
C TYR A 368 25.03 -19.84 -23.62
N ALA A 369 25.03 -20.08 -24.94
CA ALA A 369 26.25 -19.97 -25.72
C ALA A 369 26.80 -18.53 -25.72
N GLN A 370 25.93 -17.52 -25.67
CA GLN A 370 26.35 -16.13 -25.58
C GLN A 370 26.86 -15.81 -24.18
N VAL A 371 26.12 -16.17 -23.13
CA VAL A 371 26.51 -15.92 -21.73
C VAL A 371 27.82 -16.64 -21.38
N ALA A 372 28.03 -17.87 -21.87
CA ALA A 372 29.28 -18.61 -21.70
C ALA A 372 30.47 -17.86 -22.32
N ARG A 373 30.33 -17.38 -23.56
CA ARG A 373 31.36 -16.54 -24.23
C ARG A 373 31.65 -15.27 -23.43
N ASP A 374 30.62 -14.58 -22.97
CA ASP A 374 30.74 -13.36 -22.16
C ASP A 374 31.47 -13.60 -20.84
N MET A 375 31.46 -14.84 -20.35
CA MET A 375 32.16 -15.30 -19.16
C MET A 375 33.51 -15.99 -19.44
N GLY A 376 33.91 -16.11 -20.72
CA GLY A 376 35.14 -16.78 -21.12
C GLY A 376 35.11 -18.30 -20.96
N ILE A 377 33.92 -18.88 -20.96
CA ILE A 377 33.67 -20.33 -20.94
C ILE A 377 33.43 -20.77 -22.39
N ASP A 378 34.07 -21.86 -22.81
CA ASP A 378 33.79 -22.48 -24.10
C ASP A 378 32.36 -23.06 -24.10
N PRO A 379 31.44 -22.58 -24.96
CA PRO A 379 30.08 -23.10 -25.03
C PRO A 379 30.02 -24.61 -25.32
N ALA A 380 31.01 -25.16 -26.03
CA ALA A 380 31.06 -26.59 -26.32
C ALA A 380 31.34 -27.45 -25.08
N SER A 381 31.86 -26.86 -24.00
CA SER A 381 32.13 -27.58 -22.75
C SER A 381 30.86 -28.02 -22.02
N GLY A 382 29.72 -27.38 -22.28
CA GLY A 382 28.46 -27.62 -21.56
C GLY A 382 28.50 -27.26 -20.07
N LYS A 383 29.56 -26.58 -19.61
CA LYS A 383 29.72 -26.16 -18.21
C LYS A 383 28.77 -25.03 -17.86
N THR A 384 28.00 -25.18 -16.79
CA THR A 384 27.12 -24.12 -16.26
C THR A 384 27.87 -22.82 -16.00
N VAL A 385 27.25 -21.69 -16.38
CA VAL A 385 27.66 -20.37 -15.94
C VAL A 385 27.04 -20.11 -14.57
N GLU A 386 27.83 -20.30 -13.52
CA GLU A 386 27.41 -20.14 -12.12
C GLU A 386 26.80 -18.76 -11.85
N PHE A 387 25.72 -18.73 -11.06
CA PHE A 387 25.10 -17.49 -10.60
C PHE A 387 26.03 -16.73 -9.65
N ASP A 388 26.45 -15.53 -10.04
CA ASP A 388 27.40 -14.75 -9.27
C ASP A 388 27.17 -13.23 -9.40
N LEU A 389 26.32 -12.69 -8.53
CA LEU A 389 26.05 -11.26 -8.46
C LEU A 389 27.24 -10.42 -8.01
N THR A 390 28.33 -11.04 -7.52
CA THR A 390 29.54 -10.31 -7.12
C THR A 390 30.47 -10.04 -8.30
N ASN A 391 30.20 -10.64 -9.45
CA ASN A 391 31.01 -10.53 -10.66
C ASN A 391 30.34 -9.59 -11.69
N PRO A 392 30.92 -8.40 -11.98
CA PRO A 392 30.32 -7.46 -12.92
C PRO A 392 30.11 -8.01 -14.34
N ARG A 393 30.97 -8.93 -14.81
CA ARG A 393 30.80 -9.57 -16.13
C ARG A 393 29.58 -10.48 -16.17
N PHE A 394 29.38 -11.25 -15.10
CA PHE A 394 28.20 -12.10 -14.97
C PHE A 394 26.93 -11.24 -14.94
N LEU A 395 26.92 -10.21 -14.09
CA LEU A 395 25.77 -9.30 -13.97
C LEU A 395 25.41 -8.68 -15.33
N ASN A 396 26.40 -8.24 -16.10
CA ASN A 396 26.15 -7.67 -17.43
C ASN A 396 25.57 -8.69 -18.41
N ALA A 397 26.12 -9.91 -18.46
CA ALA A 397 25.59 -10.99 -19.30
C ALA A 397 24.17 -11.40 -18.86
N TYR A 398 23.94 -11.46 -17.56
CA TYR A 398 22.64 -11.75 -16.95
C TYR A 398 21.61 -10.69 -17.33
N LEU A 399 21.91 -9.40 -17.19
CA LEU A 399 20.97 -8.33 -17.58
C LEU A 399 20.72 -8.32 -19.09
N ASN A 400 21.73 -8.55 -19.94
CA ASN A 400 21.54 -8.62 -21.39
C ASN A 400 20.54 -9.70 -21.83
N LEU A 401 20.54 -10.85 -21.15
CA LEU A 401 19.56 -11.90 -21.35
C LEU A 401 18.12 -11.41 -21.03
N HIS A 402 17.94 -10.61 -19.98
CA HIS A 402 16.63 -10.05 -19.61
C HIS A 402 16.21 -8.93 -20.58
N ARG A 403 17.16 -8.08 -21.00
CA ARG A 403 16.93 -7.02 -22.00
C ARG A 403 16.36 -7.56 -23.30
N ARG A 404 16.82 -8.71 -23.77
CA ARG A 404 16.23 -9.42 -24.93
C ARG A 404 14.74 -9.69 -24.73
N MET A 405 14.34 -10.20 -23.56
CA MET A 405 12.95 -10.53 -23.27
C MET A 405 12.08 -9.28 -23.06
N GLU A 406 12.68 -8.21 -22.56
CA GLU A 406 12.02 -6.90 -22.44
C GLU A 406 11.77 -6.29 -23.83
N ASP A 407 12.72 -6.42 -24.77
CA ASP A 407 12.54 -6.05 -26.17
C ASP A 407 11.44 -6.88 -26.87
N GLU A 408 11.15 -8.09 -26.37
CA GLU A 408 10.06 -8.95 -26.84
C GLU A 408 8.68 -8.56 -26.26
N GLY A 409 8.65 -7.82 -25.15
CA GLY A 409 7.42 -7.27 -24.55
C GLY A 409 7.26 -7.46 -23.04
N VAL A 410 8.22 -8.09 -22.35
CA VAL A 410 8.22 -8.14 -20.87
C VAL A 410 8.42 -6.73 -20.32
N ARG A 411 7.60 -6.31 -19.34
CA ARG A 411 7.60 -4.93 -18.83
C ARG A 411 8.39 -4.74 -17.55
N PHE A 412 8.44 -5.76 -16.71
CA PHE A 412 9.18 -5.77 -15.44
C PHE A 412 9.32 -7.21 -14.95
N TRP A 413 10.09 -7.41 -13.88
CA TRP A 413 10.39 -8.75 -13.36
C TRP A 413 9.83 -8.99 -11.97
N TRP A 414 9.30 -10.20 -11.78
CA TRP A 414 9.01 -10.77 -10.47
C TRP A 414 10.25 -11.55 -10.00
N ILE A 415 10.97 -10.99 -9.04
CA ILE A 415 12.19 -11.57 -8.47
C ILE A 415 11.80 -12.37 -7.24
N ASP A 416 11.66 -13.69 -7.39
CA ASP A 416 11.24 -14.56 -6.31
C ASP A 416 12.43 -15.27 -5.65
N TRP A 417 13.23 -14.50 -4.92
CA TRP A 417 14.43 -15.03 -4.28
C TRP A 417 14.15 -15.63 -2.89
N GLN A 418 14.23 -16.95 -2.80
CA GLN A 418 14.06 -17.73 -1.55
C GLN A 418 15.36 -18.43 -1.10
N GLN A 419 16.43 -18.33 -1.89
CA GLN A 419 17.61 -19.21 -1.78
C GLN A 419 18.67 -18.73 -0.76
N GLY A 420 18.26 -17.94 0.23
CA GLY A 420 19.09 -17.48 1.34
C GLY A 420 19.74 -16.10 1.13
N GLY A 421 20.65 -15.73 2.03
CA GLY A 421 21.23 -14.38 2.10
C GLY A 421 22.74 -14.31 1.85
N VAL A 422 23.35 -15.37 1.31
CA VAL A 422 24.82 -15.47 1.18
C VAL A 422 25.24 -15.26 -0.26
N THR A 423 26.22 -14.38 -0.48
CA THR A 423 26.96 -14.26 -1.73
C THR A 423 28.43 -14.58 -1.49
N LYS A 424 29.25 -14.56 -2.55
CA LYS A 424 30.73 -14.65 -2.41
C LYS A 424 31.33 -13.44 -1.67
N GLN A 425 30.54 -12.38 -1.47
CA GLN A 425 30.94 -11.15 -0.82
C GLN A 425 30.24 -11.03 0.55
N ALA A 426 31.02 -11.01 1.63
CA ALA A 426 30.46 -10.83 2.97
C ALA A 426 29.70 -9.50 3.10
N GLY A 427 28.52 -9.55 3.73
CA GLY A 427 27.65 -8.39 3.97
C GLY A 427 26.82 -7.92 2.76
N LEU A 428 26.97 -8.55 1.58
CA LEU A 428 26.10 -8.29 0.42
C LEU A 428 24.93 -9.27 0.44
N ASP A 429 23.72 -8.72 0.54
CA ASP A 429 22.50 -9.50 0.41
C ASP A 429 22.13 -9.70 -1.08
N PRO A 430 21.93 -10.94 -1.55
CA PRO A 430 21.64 -11.22 -2.95
C PRO A 430 20.31 -10.60 -3.42
N LEU A 431 19.30 -10.56 -2.55
CA LEU A 431 17.99 -10.02 -2.89
C LEU A 431 18.05 -8.49 -3.00
N TRP A 432 18.77 -7.81 -2.10
CA TRP A 432 19.04 -6.38 -2.25
C TRP A 432 19.72 -6.08 -3.58
N MET A 433 20.74 -6.88 -3.93
CA MET A 433 21.49 -6.70 -5.18
C MET A 433 20.59 -6.91 -6.39
N LEU A 434 19.80 -7.98 -6.43
CA LEU A 434 18.82 -8.24 -7.49
C LEU A 434 17.81 -7.10 -7.62
N ASN A 435 17.23 -6.65 -6.51
CA ASN A 435 16.24 -5.57 -6.53
C ASN A 435 16.85 -4.27 -7.06
N HIS A 436 18.07 -3.94 -6.62
CA HIS A 436 18.77 -2.74 -7.06
C HIS A 436 19.08 -2.78 -8.56
N VAL A 437 19.70 -3.86 -9.04
CA VAL A 437 20.17 -3.94 -10.44
C VAL A 437 19.00 -4.03 -11.41
N HIS A 438 17.97 -4.83 -11.12
CA HIS A 438 16.78 -4.92 -11.98
C HIS A 438 15.98 -3.63 -11.99
N TYR A 439 15.83 -2.95 -10.85
CA TYR A 439 15.13 -1.67 -10.81
C TYR A 439 15.84 -0.61 -11.64
N GLN A 440 17.16 -0.45 -11.46
CA GLN A 440 17.94 0.53 -12.22
C GLN A 440 17.98 0.18 -13.71
N ASP A 441 18.17 -1.10 -14.06
CA ASP A 441 18.21 -1.54 -15.45
C ASP A 441 16.87 -1.35 -16.17
N SER A 442 15.75 -1.59 -15.49
CA SER A 442 14.41 -1.38 -16.05
C SER A 442 14.08 0.07 -16.36
N GLY A 443 14.83 1.04 -15.79
CA GLY A 443 14.71 2.47 -16.06
C GLY A 443 15.52 2.96 -17.26
N ARG A 444 16.30 2.09 -17.91
CA ARG A 444 17.10 2.44 -19.09
C ARG A 444 16.23 3.03 -20.21
N GLY A 445 16.81 3.88 -21.04
CA GLY A 445 16.07 4.51 -22.14
C GLY A 445 14.95 5.46 -21.72
N GLY A 446 14.87 5.84 -20.43
CA GLY A 446 13.77 6.66 -19.89
C GLY A 446 12.49 5.87 -19.62
N ALA A 447 12.56 4.52 -19.59
CA ALA A 447 11.45 3.67 -19.22
C ALA A 447 11.05 3.86 -17.75
N TRP A 448 9.82 3.47 -17.40
CA TRP A 448 9.33 3.56 -16.03
C TRP A 448 9.84 2.37 -15.21
N PRO A 449 10.77 2.55 -14.25
CA PRO A 449 11.37 1.44 -13.54
C PRO A 449 10.38 0.79 -12.56
N LEU A 450 10.36 -0.54 -12.53
CA LEU A 450 9.49 -1.33 -11.65
C LEU A 450 10.12 -2.68 -11.34
N THR A 451 10.04 -3.11 -10.08
CA THR A 451 10.40 -4.46 -9.65
C THR A 451 9.33 -4.98 -8.71
N PHE A 452 9.04 -6.28 -8.82
CA PHE A 452 8.16 -7.01 -7.91
C PHE A 452 8.96 -8.06 -7.15
N SER A 453 9.14 -7.90 -5.84
CA SER A 453 10.12 -8.70 -5.08
C SER A 453 9.81 -8.75 -3.58
N ARG A 454 10.64 -9.45 -2.80
CA ARG A 454 10.52 -9.60 -1.35
C ARG A 454 11.26 -8.47 -0.60
N TYR A 455 11.08 -8.39 0.72
CA TYR A 455 11.76 -7.40 1.56
C TYR A 455 13.22 -7.81 1.86
N ALA A 456 14.17 -6.98 1.43
CA ALA A 456 15.60 -7.17 1.61
C ALA A 456 16.19 -6.39 2.80
N GLY A 457 15.34 -5.85 3.69
CA GLY A 457 15.76 -5.02 4.83
C GLY A 457 15.58 -3.51 4.58
N PRO A 458 15.93 -2.67 5.57
CA PRO A 458 15.74 -1.22 5.47
C PRO A 458 16.37 -0.61 4.21
N GLY A 459 15.66 0.29 3.54
CA GLY A 459 16.07 0.83 2.24
C GLY A 459 15.50 0.10 1.02
N SER A 460 14.89 -1.08 1.21
CA SER A 460 14.27 -1.86 0.11
C SER A 460 13.08 -1.17 -0.54
N HIS A 461 12.40 -0.25 0.15
CA HIS A 461 11.25 0.49 -0.39
C HIS A 461 11.58 1.37 -1.60
N ARG A 462 12.88 1.57 -1.90
CA ARG A 462 13.35 2.19 -3.14
C ARG A 462 13.08 1.35 -4.39
N TYR A 463 12.86 0.05 -4.23
CA TYR A 463 12.63 -0.91 -5.31
C TYR A 463 11.22 -1.49 -5.13
N PRO A 464 10.20 -0.87 -5.74
CA PRO A 464 9.09 -0.39 -4.95
C PRO A 464 8.02 -1.41 -4.58
N VAL A 465 7.82 -2.50 -5.32
CA VAL A 465 6.72 -3.42 -4.98
C VAL A 465 7.26 -4.63 -4.20
N GLY A 466 6.93 -4.65 -2.91
CA GLY A 466 7.17 -5.77 -2.01
C GLY A 466 6.06 -6.82 -2.10
N PHE A 467 6.35 -8.10 -1.85
CA PHE A 467 5.32 -9.11 -1.54
C PHE A 467 5.64 -9.94 -0.31
N SER A 468 4.59 -10.39 0.37
CA SER A 468 4.72 -11.13 1.63
C SER A 468 5.12 -12.59 1.47
N GLY A 469 4.91 -13.22 0.32
CA GLY A 469 5.26 -14.63 0.13
C GLY A 469 4.08 -15.57 0.37
N ASP A 470 4.41 -16.84 0.57
CA ASP A 470 3.51 -17.95 0.33
C ASP A 470 2.69 -18.26 1.59
N SER A 471 1.66 -17.46 1.84
CA SER A 471 0.79 -17.62 3.02
C SER A 471 -0.20 -18.79 2.92
N VAL A 472 -0.46 -19.43 4.06
CA VAL A 472 -1.52 -20.45 4.16
C VAL A 472 -2.90 -19.80 4.04
N THR A 473 -3.82 -20.43 3.30
CA THR A 473 -5.18 -19.89 3.05
C THR A 473 -6.11 -20.11 4.25
N THR A 474 -6.01 -19.25 5.26
CA THR A 474 -6.78 -19.29 6.52
C THR A 474 -7.23 -17.89 6.97
N TRP A 475 -8.16 -17.85 7.92
CA TRP A 475 -8.58 -16.59 8.56
C TRP A 475 -7.44 -15.94 9.37
N ASP A 476 -6.60 -16.74 10.03
CA ASP A 476 -5.45 -16.24 10.78
C ASP A 476 -4.44 -15.54 9.85
N SER A 477 -4.19 -16.10 8.66
CA SER A 477 -3.39 -15.44 7.63
C SER A 477 -4.04 -14.17 7.11
N LEU A 478 -5.35 -14.13 6.84
CA LEU A 478 -6.03 -12.89 6.43
C LEU A 478 -5.92 -11.79 7.50
N ALA A 479 -6.11 -12.15 8.78
CA ALA A 479 -5.95 -11.25 9.91
C ALA A 479 -4.52 -10.73 10.00
N PHE A 480 -3.53 -11.61 9.85
CA PHE A 480 -2.14 -11.22 9.91
C PHE A 480 -1.71 -10.36 8.71
N GLN A 481 -2.11 -10.68 7.48
CA GLN A 481 -1.76 -9.91 6.27
C GLN A 481 -2.26 -8.47 6.34
N THR A 482 -3.43 -8.24 6.95
CA THR A 482 -3.96 -6.88 7.17
C THR A 482 -3.08 -6.09 8.15
N TYR A 483 -2.75 -6.69 9.30
CA TYR A 483 -1.84 -6.09 10.28
C TYR A 483 -0.43 -5.85 9.68
N PHE A 484 0.11 -6.86 9.02
CA PHE A 484 1.40 -6.86 8.34
C PHE A 484 1.50 -5.73 7.30
N THR A 485 0.44 -5.53 6.51
CA THR A 485 0.39 -4.47 5.49
C THR A 485 0.43 -3.09 6.14
N ALA A 486 -0.26 -2.88 7.27
CA ALA A 486 -0.23 -1.61 7.98
C ALA A 486 1.14 -1.35 8.64
N THR A 487 1.72 -2.34 9.31
CA THR A 487 3.01 -2.19 10.00
C THR A 487 4.21 -2.05 9.06
N ALA A 488 4.13 -2.52 7.81
CA ALA A 488 5.17 -2.29 6.82
C ALA A 488 5.50 -0.79 6.59
N SER A 489 4.51 0.09 6.77
CA SER A 489 4.70 1.54 6.72
C SER A 489 5.64 2.09 7.81
N ASN A 490 5.78 1.42 8.95
CA ASN A 490 6.68 1.82 10.05
C ASN A 490 8.16 1.64 9.74
N ILE A 491 8.49 0.96 8.63
CA ILE A 491 9.84 0.87 8.06
C ILE A 491 9.87 1.41 6.62
N GLY A 492 8.90 2.25 6.26
CA GLY A 492 8.84 2.93 4.98
C GLY A 492 8.44 2.07 3.78
N TYR A 493 7.99 0.83 3.99
CA TYR A 493 7.60 -0.06 2.89
C TYR A 493 6.10 0.03 2.60
N GLY A 494 5.68 1.17 2.05
CA GLY A 494 4.28 1.48 1.78
C GLY A 494 3.66 0.82 0.54
N TRP A 495 4.47 0.31 -0.38
CA TRP A 495 4.01 -0.38 -1.60
C TRP A 495 4.18 -1.88 -1.44
N TRP A 496 3.11 -2.50 -0.97
CA TRP A 496 3.09 -3.90 -0.57
C TRP A 496 1.98 -4.67 -1.28
N SER A 497 2.31 -5.90 -1.66
CA SER A 497 1.42 -6.89 -2.24
C SER A 497 1.37 -8.13 -1.33
N HIS A 498 0.29 -8.87 -1.41
CA HIS A 498 0.18 -10.22 -0.87
C HIS A 498 -0.79 -10.99 -1.75
N ASP A 499 -0.95 -12.29 -1.48
CA ASP A 499 -1.74 -13.16 -2.35
C ASP A 499 -3.21 -13.01 -2.01
N ILE A 500 -3.95 -12.30 -2.86
CA ILE A 500 -5.38 -12.09 -2.66
C ILE A 500 -6.09 -13.43 -2.83
N GLY A 501 -6.70 -13.87 -1.73
CA GLY A 501 -7.32 -15.18 -1.57
C GLY A 501 -6.40 -16.26 -0.98
N GLY A 502 -5.16 -15.93 -0.60
CA GLY A 502 -4.19 -16.88 -0.03
C GLY A 502 -3.44 -17.70 -1.08
N HIS A 503 -2.25 -18.18 -0.70
CA HIS A 503 -1.33 -18.85 -1.62
C HIS A 503 -1.62 -20.35 -1.74
N MET A 504 -1.51 -21.06 -0.62
CA MET A 504 -1.51 -22.52 -0.58
C MET A 504 -2.20 -23.06 0.66
N LEU A 505 -2.34 -24.39 0.68
CA LEU A 505 -2.89 -25.15 1.81
C LEU A 505 -4.26 -24.59 2.25
N GLY A 506 -4.68 -24.88 3.48
CA GLY A 506 -5.98 -24.45 4.00
C GLY A 506 -7.17 -25.20 3.40
N VAL A 507 -8.36 -24.62 3.53
CA VAL A 507 -9.62 -25.20 3.09
C VAL A 507 -10.41 -24.15 2.31
N ARG A 508 -11.00 -24.54 1.17
CA ARG A 508 -11.87 -23.66 0.39
C ARG A 508 -13.00 -23.11 1.27
N CYS A 509 -13.09 -21.80 1.35
CA CYS A 509 -14.12 -21.08 2.07
C CYS A 509 -14.52 -19.85 1.23
N ASP A 510 -15.72 -19.89 0.65
CA ASP A 510 -16.20 -18.84 -0.26
C ASP A 510 -16.32 -17.48 0.44
N GLU A 511 -16.63 -17.45 1.75
CA GLU A 511 -16.62 -16.21 2.54
C GLU A 511 -15.20 -15.66 2.72
N LEU A 512 -14.23 -16.52 3.07
CA LEU A 512 -12.83 -16.12 3.25
C LEU A 512 -12.28 -15.50 1.96
N GLU A 513 -12.56 -16.11 0.81
CA GLU A 513 -12.16 -15.60 -0.50
C GLU A 513 -12.73 -14.19 -0.75
N ALA A 514 -14.04 -13.99 -0.56
CA ALA A 514 -14.66 -12.69 -0.75
C ALA A 514 -14.12 -11.62 0.23
N ARG A 515 -13.87 -11.98 1.49
CA ARG A 515 -13.28 -11.06 2.48
C ARG A 515 -11.86 -10.67 2.10
N TRP A 516 -11.09 -11.60 1.53
CA TRP A 516 -9.76 -11.29 1.02
C TRP A 516 -9.80 -10.33 -0.16
N TYR A 517 -10.77 -10.45 -1.07
CA TYR A 517 -10.96 -9.51 -2.19
C TYR A 517 -11.37 -8.12 -1.69
N ALA A 518 -12.20 -8.07 -0.65
CA ALA A 518 -12.60 -6.83 -0.01
C ALA A 518 -11.39 -6.11 0.64
N PHE A 519 -10.50 -6.85 1.29
CA PHE A 519 -9.21 -6.32 1.75
C PHE A 519 -8.30 -5.89 0.58
N GLY A 520 -8.21 -6.70 -0.47
CA GLY A 520 -7.37 -6.44 -1.64
C GLY A 520 -7.69 -5.13 -2.36
N ALA A 521 -8.97 -4.77 -2.49
CA ALA A 521 -9.39 -3.51 -3.09
C ALA A 521 -8.78 -2.28 -2.38
N PHE A 522 -8.51 -2.38 -1.08
CA PHE A 522 -7.91 -1.34 -0.23
C PHE A 522 -6.47 -1.66 0.21
N SER A 523 -5.79 -2.59 -0.46
CA SER A 523 -4.37 -2.86 -0.25
C SER A 523 -3.49 -1.96 -1.13
N PRO A 524 -2.19 -1.75 -0.83
CA PRO A 524 -1.34 -0.92 -1.69
C PRO A 524 -1.26 -1.44 -3.14
N ILE A 525 -1.08 -2.76 -3.32
CA ILE A 525 -1.11 -3.47 -4.61
C ILE A 525 -2.11 -4.63 -4.52
N ASN A 526 -2.96 -4.79 -5.54
CA ASN A 526 -4.02 -5.79 -5.57
C ASN A 526 -3.69 -6.93 -6.54
N ARG A 527 -2.98 -7.95 -6.04
CA ARG A 527 -2.51 -9.10 -6.83
C ARG A 527 -3.20 -10.40 -6.42
N LEU A 528 -4.03 -10.93 -7.31
CA LEU A 528 -4.59 -12.27 -7.15
C LEU A 528 -3.47 -13.26 -7.42
N HIS A 529 -3.30 -14.25 -6.56
CA HIS A 529 -2.31 -15.30 -6.71
C HIS A 529 -2.68 -16.55 -5.91
N SER A 530 -2.18 -17.71 -6.35
CA SER A 530 -2.27 -18.98 -5.63
C SER A 530 -1.33 -20.02 -6.24
N SER A 531 -1.14 -21.11 -5.51
CA SER A 531 -0.45 -22.33 -5.94
C SER A 531 -1.14 -23.04 -7.11
N CYS A 532 -0.42 -24.01 -7.71
CA CYS A 532 -0.87 -24.79 -8.88
C CYS A 532 -2.00 -25.79 -8.63
N SER A 533 -2.61 -25.78 -7.45
CA SER A 533 -3.78 -26.60 -7.17
C SER A 533 -4.93 -26.22 -8.12
N PRO A 534 -5.57 -27.20 -8.81
CA PRO A 534 -6.74 -26.92 -9.65
C PRO A 534 -7.93 -26.42 -8.83
N PHE A 535 -7.93 -26.63 -7.52
CA PHE A 535 -8.98 -26.21 -6.60
C PHE A 535 -8.76 -24.82 -5.98
N ALA A 536 -7.59 -24.22 -6.22
CA ALA A 536 -7.22 -22.90 -5.70
C ALA A 536 -7.39 -21.77 -6.74
N GLY A 537 -8.26 -21.97 -7.73
CA GLY A 537 -8.58 -20.97 -8.75
C GLY A 537 -9.18 -19.69 -8.15
N LYS A 538 -8.83 -18.56 -8.77
CA LYS A 538 -9.22 -17.20 -8.33
C LYS A 538 -10.25 -16.55 -9.25
N GLU A 539 -10.78 -17.30 -10.20
CA GLU A 539 -11.74 -16.80 -11.16
C GLU A 539 -13.13 -16.63 -10.50
N PRO A 540 -13.75 -15.43 -10.51
CA PRO A 540 -15.02 -15.21 -9.82
C PRO A 540 -16.17 -16.11 -10.28
N TRP A 541 -16.17 -16.56 -11.53
CA TRP A 541 -17.21 -17.46 -12.07
C TRP A 541 -17.15 -18.90 -11.54
N ASN A 542 -16.13 -19.26 -10.76
CA ASN A 542 -16.03 -20.55 -10.08
C ASN A 542 -16.73 -20.57 -8.69
N PHE A 543 -17.38 -19.46 -8.31
CA PHE A 543 -18.02 -19.26 -7.03
C PHE A 543 -19.54 -19.06 -7.15
N PRO A 544 -20.33 -19.33 -6.09
CA PRO A 544 -21.75 -19.00 -6.05
C PRO A 544 -22.01 -17.53 -6.37
N ALA A 545 -23.20 -17.22 -6.89
CA ALA A 545 -23.52 -15.90 -7.42
C ALA A 545 -23.27 -14.76 -6.42
N GLU A 546 -23.58 -14.96 -5.13
CA GLU A 546 -23.36 -13.96 -4.09
C GLU A 546 -21.87 -13.63 -3.91
N THR A 547 -21.04 -14.65 -3.74
CA THR A 547 -19.57 -14.54 -3.62
C THR A 547 -18.96 -13.95 -4.90
N ARG A 548 -19.37 -14.44 -6.08
CA ARG A 548 -18.93 -13.91 -7.37
C ARG A 548 -19.21 -12.42 -7.48
N ASN A 549 -20.43 -11.99 -7.15
CA ASN A 549 -20.82 -10.58 -7.24
C ASN A 549 -20.01 -9.72 -6.27
N ALA A 550 -19.74 -10.22 -5.06
CA ALA A 550 -18.87 -9.55 -4.10
C ALA A 550 -17.44 -9.38 -4.64
N MET A 551 -16.85 -10.44 -5.19
CA MET A 551 -15.50 -10.41 -5.79
C MET A 551 -15.43 -9.43 -6.96
N VAL A 552 -16.36 -9.52 -7.92
CA VAL A 552 -16.42 -8.63 -9.10
C VAL A 552 -16.59 -7.17 -8.68
N LYS A 553 -17.46 -6.90 -7.70
CA LYS A 553 -17.66 -5.55 -7.16
C LYS A 553 -16.36 -4.96 -6.59
N MET A 554 -15.57 -5.74 -5.85
CA MET A 554 -14.30 -5.28 -5.28
C MET A 554 -13.22 -5.06 -6.34
N LEU A 555 -13.11 -5.95 -7.34
CA LEU A 555 -12.18 -5.77 -8.46
C LEU A 555 -12.53 -4.54 -9.29
N ARG A 556 -13.82 -4.30 -9.55
CA ARG A 556 -14.29 -3.10 -10.25
C ARG A 556 -14.06 -1.84 -9.41
N LEU A 557 -14.31 -1.88 -8.11
CA LEU A 557 -14.03 -0.77 -7.20
C LEU A 557 -12.55 -0.37 -7.23
N ARG A 558 -11.64 -1.35 -7.19
CA ARG A 558 -10.19 -1.10 -7.27
C ARG A 558 -9.82 -0.32 -8.53
N ALA A 559 -10.31 -0.74 -9.68
CA ALA A 559 -10.07 -0.05 -10.95
C ALA A 559 -10.75 1.33 -10.99
N GLN A 560 -11.97 1.47 -10.45
CA GLN A 560 -12.65 2.76 -10.34
C GLN A 560 -11.85 3.76 -9.48
N LEU A 561 -11.19 3.31 -8.41
CA LEU A 561 -10.38 4.16 -7.53
C LEU A 561 -9.07 4.66 -8.17
N LEU A 562 -8.71 4.24 -9.39
CA LEU A 562 -7.41 4.57 -10.00
C LEU A 562 -7.03 6.08 -9.95
N PRO A 563 -7.94 7.05 -10.18
CA PRO A 563 -7.58 8.47 -10.05
C PRO A 563 -7.19 8.88 -8.61
N TYR A 564 -7.89 8.35 -7.61
CA TYR A 564 -7.54 8.52 -6.20
C TYR A 564 -6.21 7.84 -5.88
N LEU A 565 -6.02 6.58 -6.27
CA LEU A 565 -4.80 5.81 -6.03
C LEU A 565 -3.59 6.48 -6.68
N TYR A 566 -3.73 6.99 -7.89
CA TYR A 566 -2.64 7.65 -8.60
C TYR A 566 -2.26 8.99 -7.96
N THR A 567 -3.24 9.73 -7.44
CA THR A 567 -2.95 10.91 -6.61
C THR A 567 -2.23 10.52 -5.31
N MET A 568 -2.64 9.41 -4.68
CA MET A 568 -1.95 8.88 -3.49
C MET A 568 -0.55 8.37 -3.81
N ASN A 569 -0.28 7.94 -5.04
CA ASN A 569 1.04 7.56 -5.50
C ASN A 569 2.00 8.77 -5.53
N TYR A 570 1.53 9.92 -6.02
CA TYR A 570 2.27 11.19 -5.88
C TYR A 570 2.48 11.58 -4.42
N ARG A 571 1.47 11.42 -3.56
CA ARG A 571 1.60 11.68 -2.11
C ARG A 571 2.64 10.76 -1.45
N ALA A 572 2.71 9.49 -1.84
CA ALA A 572 3.70 8.55 -1.32
C ALA A 572 5.12 8.95 -1.74
N ALA A 573 5.33 9.19 -3.03
CA ALA A 573 6.66 9.50 -3.56
C ALA A 573 7.16 10.90 -3.19
N VAL A 574 6.28 11.91 -3.21
CA VAL A 574 6.65 13.32 -3.00
C VAL A 574 6.58 13.73 -1.54
N ASP A 575 5.50 13.39 -0.85
CA ASP A 575 5.28 13.85 0.53
C ASP A 575 5.82 12.87 1.58
N GLY A 576 6.31 11.70 1.15
CA GLY A 576 6.77 10.63 2.04
C GLY A 576 5.66 10.07 2.91
N ARG A 577 4.45 9.96 2.34
CA ARG A 577 3.24 9.53 3.05
C ARG A 577 2.60 8.34 2.32
N PRO A 578 2.87 7.09 2.76
CA PRO A 578 2.29 5.87 2.17
C PRO A 578 0.77 5.91 2.03
N ILE A 579 0.24 5.10 1.12
CA ILE A 579 -1.21 4.96 0.95
C ILE A 579 -1.87 4.28 2.16
N VAL A 580 -1.19 3.34 2.82
CA VAL A 580 -1.67 2.73 4.07
C VAL A 580 -0.90 3.32 5.24
N GLU A 581 -1.61 3.93 6.20
CA GLU A 581 -1.01 4.45 7.44
C GLU A 581 -1.75 3.86 8.65
N PRO A 582 -1.03 3.26 9.63
CA PRO A 582 -1.64 2.86 10.89
C PRO A 582 -2.32 4.04 11.61
N MET A 583 -3.44 3.78 12.27
CA MET A 583 -4.26 4.82 12.89
C MET A 583 -3.49 5.68 13.91
N TYR A 584 -2.60 5.05 14.69
CA TYR A 584 -1.78 5.72 15.70
C TYR A 584 -0.79 6.75 15.15
N TRP A 585 -0.52 6.79 13.83
CA TRP A 585 0.34 7.83 13.23
C TRP A 585 -0.19 9.25 13.42
N GLN A 586 -1.51 9.41 13.46
CA GLN A 586 -2.18 10.70 13.58
C GLN A 586 -2.84 10.90 14.95
N SER A 587 -2.86 9.85 15.78
CA SER A 587 -3.45 9.89 17.13
C SER A 587 -2.56 9.15 18.13
N PRO A 588 -1.27 9.53 18.24
CA PRO A 588 -0.30 8.75 19.00
C PRO A 588 -0.53 8.81 20.52
N GLU A 589 -1.27 9.81 21.01
CA GLU A 589 -1.63 9.96 22.42
C GLU A 589 -2.91 9.21 22.80
N THR A 590 -3.61 8.63 21.83
CA THR A 590 -4.88 7.93 22.04
C THR A 590 -4.64 6.43 22.03
N LEU A 591 -4.78 5.77 23.20
CA LEU A 591 -4.52 4.32 23.32
C LEU A 591 -5.37 3.48 22.35
N ALA A 592 -6.64 3.85 22.15
CA ALA A 592 -7.55 3.13 21.27
C ALA A 592 -7.06 3.04 19.81
N ALA A 593 -6.23 4.00 19.34
CA ALA A 593 -5.64 3.96 18.00
C ALA A 593 -4.60 2.83 17.81
N TYR A 594 -4.11 2.24 18.91
CA TYR A 594 -3.19 1.09 18.90
C TYR A 594 -3.91 -0.25 19.11
N GLU A 595 -5.18 -0.23 19.52
CA GLU A 595 -5.95 -1.45 19.86
C GLU A 595 -6.61 -2.10 18.65
N MET A 596 -6.61 -1.44 17.48
CA MET A 596 -7.21 -1.91 16.23
C MET A 596 -6.13 -2.27 15.20
N PRO A 597 -5.48 -3.44 15.30
CA PRO A 597 -4.34 -3.81 14.44
C PRO A 597 -4.71 -3.97 12.95
N ASN A 598 -5.99 -4.25 12.67
CA ASN A 598 -6.52 -4.46 11.33
C ASN A 598 -7.18 -3.20 10.74
N GLU A 599 -7.04 -2.04 11.39
CA GLU A 599 -7.61 -0.76 10.95
C GLU A 599 -6.50 0.19 10.50
N TYR A 600 -6.72 0.87 9.39
CA TYR A 600 -5.74 1.81 8.85
C TYR A 600 -6.41 2.93 8.06
N ARG A 601 -5.67 4.03 7.88
CA ARG A 601 -6.03 5.06 6.91
C ARG A 601 -5.64 4.59 5.52
N PHE A 602 -6.55 4.76 4.57
CA PHE A 602 -6.33 4.49 3.15
C PHE A 602 -6.29 5.81 2.38
N GLY A 603 -5.08 6.30 2.13
CA GLY A 603 -4.77 7.59 1.56
C GLY A 603 -5.16 8.74 2.50
N SER A 604 -5.58 9.86 1.95
CA SER A 604 -5.89 11.06 2.71
C SER A 604 -7.35 11.16 3.19
N GLN A 605 -8.26 10.34 2.66
CA GLN A 605 -9.71 10.54 2.84
C GLN A 605 -10.45 9.43 3.58
N LEU A 606 -9.90 8.20 3.61
CA LEU A 606 -10.63 7.02 4.07
C LEU A 606 -9.97 6.35 5.29
N VAL A 607 -10.78 5.75 6.15
CA VAL A 607 -10.40 4.75 7.16
C VAL A 607 -11.01 3.42 6.73
N VAL A 608 -10.25 2.34 6.77
CA VAL A 608 -10.69 1.00 6.35
C VAL A 608 -10.37 -0.01 7.45
N ALA A 609 -11.32 -0.89 7.74
CA ALA A 609 -11.17 -1.98 8.68
C ALA A 609 -11.69 -3.29 8.05
N PRO A 610 -10.83 -4.08 7.39
CA PRO A 610 -11.20 -5.36 6.83
C PRO A 610 -11.78 -6.33 7.85
N ILE A 611 -12.82 -7.07 7.45
CA ILE A 611 -13.34 -8.18 8.25
C ILE A 611 -12.46 -9.39 8.00
N VAL A 612 -11.74 -9.81 9.05
CA VAL A 612 -10.70 -10.83 8.98
C VAL A 612 -11.05 -12.09 9.77
N SER A 613 -12.34 -12.27 10.08
CA SER A 613 -12.87 -13.43 10.79
C SER A 613 -14.15 -13.93 10.12
N LYS A 614 -14.48 -15.20 10.38
CA LYS A 614 -15.68 -15.85 9.84
C LYS A 614 -16.94 -15.10 10.30
N GLY A 615 -17.90 -14.96 9.38
CA GLY A 615 -19.17 -14.32 9.66
C GLY A 615 -20.04 -15.06 10.67
N CYS A 616 -20.99 -14.32 11.22
CA CYS A 616 -21.99 -14.84 12.14
C CYS A 616 -23.22 -15.31 11.35
N ALA A 617 -23.51 -16.61 11.42
CA ALA A 617 -24.64 -17.23 10.72
C ALA A 617 -26.00 -16.66 11.16
N GLN A 618 -26.14 -16.23 12.43
CA GLN A 618 -27.38 -15.67 12.95
C GLN A 618 -27.76 -14.33 12.32
N VAL A 619 -26.79 -13.54 11.84
CA VAL A 619 -27.04 -12.23 11.20
C VAL A 619 -26.65 -12.20 9.72
N GLU A 620 -26.07 -13.29 9.19
CA GLU A 620 -25.54 -13.41 7.83
C GLU A 620 -24.54 -12.30 7.47
N ARG A 621 -23.71 -11.89 8.45
CA ARG A 621 -22.76 -10.78 8.34
C ARG A 621 -21.45 -11.08 9.04
N GLY A 622 -20.38 -10.48 8.53
CA GLY A 622 -19.09 -10.42 9.20
C GLY A 622 -18.99 -9.21 10.12
N CYS A 623 -18.13 -9.28 11.13
CA CYS A 623 -17.97 -8.24 12.15
C CYS A 623 -16.51 -7.78 12.31
N THR A 624 -16.37 -6.46 12.29
CA THR A 624 -15.22 -5.60 12.60
C THR A 624 -15.23 -4.90 13.96
N ALA A 625 -14.19 -4.89 14.79
CA ALA A 625 -14.01 -3.76 15.72
C ALA A 625 -13.40 -2.56 14.98
N VAL A 626 -13.89 -1.36 15.26
CA VAL A 626 -13.49 -0.10 14.59
C VAL A 626 -13.29 0.98 15.64
N TRP A 627 -12.33 1.86 15.41
CA TRP A 627 -12.15 3.10 16.17
C TRP A 627 -12.10 4.32 15.24
N LEU A 628 -13.07 5.22 15.39
CA LEU A 628 -13.12 6.46 14.64
C LEU A 628 -12.64 7.64 15.51
N PRO A 629 -11.65 8.42 15.04
CA PRO A 629 -11.28 9.69 15.68
C PRO A 629 -12.47 10.64 15.79
N GLU A 630 -12.34 11.65 16.66
CA GLU A 630 -13.34 12.70 16.80
C GLU A 630 -13.72 13.32 15.44
N GLY A 631 -15.01 13.48 15.20
CA GLY A 631 -15.56 14.02 13.97
C GLY A 631 -16.77 13.26 13.45
N ASP A 632 -17.26 13.71 12.30
CA ASP A 632 -18.30 13.02 11.56
C ASP A 632 -17.68 12.18 10.45
N TRP A 633 -18.16 10.94 10.35
CA TRP A 633 -17.72 9.95 9.40
C TRP A 633 -18.92 9.37 8.67
N TYR A 634 -18.72 8.88 7.45
CA TYR A 634 -19.77 8.33 6.62
C TYR A 634 -19.30 7.00 6.06
N ASP A 635 -20.16 5.98 6.08
CA ASP A 635 -19.87 4.75 5.36
C ASP A 635 -19.70 5.08 3.86
N PHE A 636 -18.54 4.67 3.34
CA PHE A 636 -18.11 4.97 1.98
C PHE A 636 -19.10 4.45 0.94
N PHE A 637 -19.80 3.34 1.20
CA PHE A 637 -20.66 2.66 0.24
C PHE A 637 -22.08 3.19 0.23
N ASP A 638 -22.65 3.53 1.39
CA ASP A 638 -24.08 3.80 1.52
C ASP A 638 -24.43 5.12 2.23
N GLY A 639 -23.43 5.89 2.65
CA GLY A 639 -23.59 7.25 3.15
C GLY A 639 -24.18 7.35 4.56
N ARG A 640 -24.36 6.25 5.30
CA ARG A 640 -24.81 6.32 6.70
C ARG A 640 -23.78 7.04 7.56
N ARG A 641 -24.26 7.89 8.46
CA ARG A 641 -23.43 8.76 9.28
C ARG A 641 -23.04 8.09 10.59
N TYR A 642 -21.79 8.26 10.98
CA TYR A 642 -21.22 7.84 12.25
C TYR A 642 -20.67 9.07 12.96
N VAL A 643 -21.19 9.30 14.15
CA VAL A 643 -20.81 10.43 15.00
C VAL A 643 -19.80 9.96 16.04
N SER A 644 -18.60 10.54 16.01
CA SER A 644 -17.58 10.38 17.05
C SER A 644 -17.41 11.73 17.76
N ARG A 645 -17.62 11.74 19.07
CA ARG A 645 -17.55 12.95 19.91
C ARG A 645 -16.54 12.73 21.02
N GLY A 646 -15.79 13.79 21.34
CA GLY A 646 -14.76 13.77 22.37
C GLY A 646 -13.41 13.26 21.86
N GLY A 647 -12.33 13.83 22.39
CA GLY A 647 -10.97 13.60 21.91
C GLY A 647 -10.44 12.16 22.06
N ALA A 648 -11.13 11.28 22.79
CA ALA A 648 -10.80 9.86 22.85
C ALA A 648 -11.27 9.07 21.61
N GLY A 649 -12.07 9.69 20.73
CA GLY A 649 -12.74 9.02 19.62
C GLY A 649 -13.80 8.02 20.08
N ARG A 650 -14.27 7.19 19.15
CA ARG A 650 -15.36 6.25 19.38
C ARG A 650 -15.00 4.87 18.89
N ARG A 651 -15.07 3.89 19.79
CA ARG A 651 -14.93 2.46 19.49
C ARG A 651 -16.30 1.80 19.39
N PHE A 652 -16.49 0.94 18.40
CA PHE A 652 -17.73 0.19 18.20
C PHE A 652 -17.49 -0.99 17.26
N GLU A 653 -18.49 -1.86 17.13
CA GLU A 653 -18.49 -2.93 16.14
C GLU A 653 -19.24 -2.55 14.89
N VAL A 654 -18.80 -3.11 13.77
CA VAL A 654 -19.35 -2.83 12.46
C VAL A 654 -19.69 -4.14 11.77
N TRP A 655 -20.95 -4.24 11.33
CA TRP A 655 -21.50 -5.45 10.72
C TRP A 655 -21.77 -5.23 9.23
N ARG A 656 -21.22 -6.10 8.38
CA ARG A 656 -21.32 -5.97 6.92
C ARG A 656 -21.59 -7.30 6.23
N GLY A 657 -22.43 -7.27 5.20
CA GLY A 657 -22.62 -8.39 4.28
C GLY A 657 -21.34 -8.72 3.51
N ILE A 658 -21.34 -9.84 2.77
CA ILE A 658 -20.16 -10.34 2.05
C ILE A 658 -19.67 -9.38 0.95
N ASP A 659 -20.55 -8.53 0.44
CA ASP A 659 -20.32 -7.63 -0.71
C ASP A 659 -19.62 -6.30 -0.36
N ARG A 660 -19.13 -6.13 0.87
CA ARG A 660 -18.53 -4.86 1.32
C ARG A 660 -17.57 -5.04 2.49
N VAL A 661 -16.77 -4.00 2.70
CA VAL A 661 -15.83 -3.83 3.81
C VAL A 661 -16.20 -2.56 4.59
N PRO A 662 -16.02 -2.52 5.92
CA PRO A 662 -16.06 -1.26 6.66
C PRO A 662 -15.04 -0.27 6.10
N ALA A 663 -15.53 0.79 5.46
CA ALA A 663 -14.74 1.90 4.95
C ALA A 663 -15.48 3.20 5.25
N PHE A 664 -14.80 4.18 5.85
CA PHE A 664 -15.39 5.41 6.34
C PHE A 664 -14.68 6.62 5.75
N ALA A 665 -15.45 7.52 5.15
CA ALA A 665 -14.99 8.82 4.69
C ALA A 665 -15.28 9.88 5.75
N ARG A 666 -14.32 10.75 6.04
CA ARG A 666 -14.54 11.90 6.95
C ARG A 666 -15.48 12.93 6.31
N ALA A 667 -16.16 13.74 7.12
CA ALA A 667 -16.82 14.94 6.64
C ALA A 667 -15.86 15.81 5.79
N GLY A 668 -16.34 16.34 4.66
CA GLY A 668 -15.50 17.08 3.72
C GLY A 668 -14.62 16.21 2.81
N ALA A 669 -14.66 14.88 2.92
CA ALA A 669 -13.90 14.02 2.03
C ALA A 669 -14.37 14.14 0.57
N ILE A 670 -13.41 14.14 -0.35
CA ILE A 670 -13.64 14.11 -1.80
C ILE A 670 -12.83 12.95 -2.39
N VAL A 671 -13.49 12.01 -3.07
CA VAL A 671 -12.87 10.81 -3.65
C VAL A 671 -13.21 10.72 -5.15
N PRO A 672 -12.27 11.05 -6.04
CA PRO A 672 -12.47 10.90 -7.48
C PRO A 672 -12.31 9.45 -7.92
N MET A 673 -13.26 8.98 -8.74
CA MET A 673 -13.30 7.64 -9.30
C MET A 673 -13.52 7.71 -10.80
N GLN A 674 -12.84 6.87 -11.58
CA GLN A 674 -13.15 6.73 -12.99
C GLN A 674 -14.42 5.90 -13.20
N VAL A 675 -15.16 6.19 -14.27
CA VAL A 675 -16.35 5.43 -14.65
C VAL A 675 -15.97 4.31 -15.59
N LEU A 676 -16.22 3.06 -15.17
CA LEU A 676 -16.04 1.88 -16.01
C LEU A 676 -17.31 1.59 -16.82
N PRO A 677 -17.19 1.01 -18.03
CA PRO A 677 -18.34 0.45 -18.73
C PRO A 677 -19.09 -0.59 -17.87
N SER A 678 -20.41 -0.69 -18.02
CA SER A 678 -21.20 -1.68 -17.28
C SER A 678 -20.88 -3.10 -17.75
N GLU A 679 -21.10 -4.09 -16.88
CA GLU A 679 -20.88 -5.52 -17.22
C GLU A 679 -21.72 -5.93 -18.43
N ALA A 680 -22.98 -5.50 -18.51
CA ALA A 680 -23.85 -5.74 -19.66
C ALA A 680 -23.31 -5.11 -20.96
N SER A 681 -22.69 -3.91 -20.87
CA SER A 681 -22.06 -3.28 -22.04
C SER A 681 -20.82 -4.05 -22.47
N CYS A 682 -20.00 -4.52 -21.53
CA CYS A 682 -18.82 -5.34 -21.83
C CYS A 682 -19.19 -6.67 -22.49
N ALA A 683 -20.30 -7.29 -22.06
CA ALA A 683 -20.77 -8.54 -22.64
C ALA A 683 -21.29 -8.38 -24.08
N SER A 684 -21.73 -7.19 -24.47
CA SER A 684 -22.38 -6.92 -25.76
C SER A 684 -21.55 -6.09 -26.75
N SER A 685 -20.47 -5.44 -26.28
CA SER A 685 -19.62 -4.57 -27.09
C SER A 685 -18.14 -4.81 -26.81
N GLU A 686 -17.40 -5.18 -27.86
CA GLU A 686 -15.94 -5.36 -27.80
C GLU A 686 -15.22 -4.05 -27.41
N GLN A 687 -15.71 -2.90 -27.89
CA GLN A 687 -15.16 -1.60 -27.51
C GLN A 687 -15.33 -1.32 -26.02
N ALA A 688 -16.48 -1.66 -25.44
CA ALA A 688 -16.72 -1.51 -24.01
C ALA A 688 -15.85 -2.47 -23.19
N ALA A 689 -15.73 -3.73 -23.64
CA ALA A 689 -14.86 -4.73 -23.01
C ALA A 689 -13.38 -4.29 -23.05
N ALA A 690 -12.89 -3.72 -24.15
CA ALA A 690 -11.53 -3.20 -24.24
C ALA A 690 -11.29 -2.01 -23.29
N ALA A 691 -12.28 -1.12 -23.15
CA ALA A 691 -12.17 0.06 -22.29
C ALA A 691 -12.15 -0.26 -20.78
N VAL A 692 -12.58 -1.47 -20.36
CA VAL A 692 -12.62 -1.83 -18.92
C VAL A 692 -11.23 -1.89 -18.29
N ASN A 693 -10.19 -2.22 -19.07
CA ASN A 693 -8.80 -2.30 -18.61
C ASN A 693 -8.06 -0.95 -18.68
N SER A 694 -8.73 0.13 -19.10
CA SER A 694 -8.08 1.43 -19.32
C SER A 694 -7.40 1.97 -18.05
N VAL A 695 -6.13 2.36 -18.20
CA VAL A 695 -5.32 3.06 -17.17
C VAL A 695 -4.96 4.50 -17.59
N GLU A 696 -5.49 4.94 -18.73
CA GLU A 696 -5.32 6.28 -19.27
C GLU A 696 -5.98 7.37 -18.40
N ASN A 697 -5.70 8.64 -18.70
CA ASN A 697 -6.43 9.76 -18.10
C ASN A 697 -7.94 9.60 -18.37
N PRO A 698 -8.80 9.52 -17.34
CA PRO A 698 -10.19 9.14 -17.49
C PRO A 698 -11.00 10.20 -18.26
N ARG A 699 -11.83 9.74 -19.19
CA ARG A 699 -12.80 10.58 -19.92
C ARG A 699 -14.07 10.85 -19.13
N ALA A 700 -14.37 10.02 -18.14
CA ALA A 700 -15.55 10.14 -17.30
C ALA A 700 -15.18 9.88 -15.84
N LEU A 701 -15.58 10.80 -14.96
CA LEU A 701 -15.27 10.78 -13.54
C LEU A 701 -16.54 10.85 -12.70
N ARG A 702 -16.64 9.96 -11.71
CA ARG A 702 -17.60 10.03 -10.60
C ARG A 702 -16.84 10.52 -9.37
N VAL A 703 -17.22 11.67 -8.83
CA VAL A 703 -16.55 12.28 -7.68
C VAL A 703 -17.48 12.19 -6.47
N LEU A 704 -17.10 11.39 -5.48
CA LEU A 704 -17.85 11.29 -4.23
C LEU A 704 -17.45 12.43 -3.30
N ALA A 705 -18.42 13.15 -2.74
CA ALA A 705 -18.26 14.22 -1.77
C ALA A 705 -19.12 13.94 -0.54
N PHE A 706 -18.53 14.07 0.65
CA PHE A 706 -19.20 13.74 1.92
C PHE A 706 -19.51 14.99 2.74
N PRO A 707 -20.73 15.12 3.29
CA PRO A 707 -21.23 16.37 3.88
C PRO A 707 -20.69 16.63 5.29
N GLY A 708 -21.02 17.79 5.84
CA GLY A 708 -20.75 18.16 7.23
C GLY A 708 -19.50 19.03 7.46
N ASP A 709 -18.61 19.15 6.46
CA ASP A 709 -17.48 20.07 6.51
C ASP A 709 -17.06 20.49 5.09
N CYS A 710 -16.31 21.59 4.99
CA CYS A 710 -15.65 21.97 3.76
C CYS A 710 -14.49 21.01 3.46
N GLY A 711 -14.17 20.85 2.18
CA GLY A 711 -13.20 19.87 1.73
C GLY A 711 -12.45 20.30 0.48
N GLU A 712 -11.23 19.81 0.33
CA GLU A 712 -10.42 19.99 -0.87
C GLU A 712 -9.73 18.68 -1.24
N PHE A 713 -9.66 18.42 -2.56
CA PHE A 713 -8.82 17.38 -3.13
C PHE A 713 -8.23 17.86 -4.45
N VAL A 714 -6.91 17.74 -4.59
CA VAL A 714 -6.21 18.04 -5.85
C VAL A 714 -5.90 16.72 -6.54
N MET A 715 -6.67 16.39 -7.57
CA MET A 715 -6.41 15.20 -8.39
C MET A 715 -5.22 15.47 -9.30
N ARG A 716 -4.22 14.58 -9.25
CA ARG A 716 -3.00 14.69 -10.06
C ARG A 716 -2.99 13.69 -11.20
N GLU A 717 -2.69 14.19 -12.39
CA GLU A 717 -2.55 13.45 -13.62
C GLU A 717 -1.25 13.83 -14.32
N ASP A 718 -0.79 13.01 -15.27
CA ASP A 718 0.38 13.27 -16.10
C ASP A 718 0.20 12.71 -17.52
N ASN A 719 1.28 12.72 -18.30
CA ASN A 719 1.31 12.21 -19.67
C ASN A 719 1.85 10.77 -19.79
N GLY A 720 1.99 10.04 -18.69
CA GLY A 720 2.49 8.67 -18.68
C GLY A 720 4.00 8.49 -18.93
N ARG A 721 4.77 9.58 -19.04
CA ARG A 721 6.25 9.52 -19.18
C ARG A 721 6.92 9.65 -17.83
N PHE A 722 7.77 8.69 -17.49
CA PHE A 722 8.45 8.64 -16.19
C PHE A 722 9.28 9.90 -15.90
N GLU A 723 10.09 10.35 -16.87
CA GLU A 723 10.92 11.55 -16.74
C GLU A 723 10.12 12.82 -16.41
N ASP A 724 8.93 12.97 -17.00
CA ASP A 724 8.07 14.12 -16.71
C ASP A 724 7.39 13.96 -15.33
N ALA A 725 6.93 12.76 -15.00
CA ALA A 725 6.29 12.46 -13.73
C ALA A 725 7.25 12.64 -12.54
N CYS A 726 8.50 12.15 -12.63
CA CYS A 726 9.50 12.28 -11.57
C CYS A 726 9.96 13.73 -11.38
N ALA A 727 9.99 14.51 -12.45
CA ALA A 727 10.22 15.97 -12.40
C ALA A 727 9.03 16.75 -11.80
N GLY A 728 7.90 16.08 -11.54
CA GLY A 728 6.69 16.70 -10.99
C GLY A 728 5.91 17.52 -12.01
N LYS A 729 6.03 17.21 -13.32
CA LYS A 729 5.24 17.84 -14.37
C LYS A 729 3.86 17.20 -14.43
N THR A 730 2.95 17.69 -13.59
CA THR A 730 1.58 17.19 -13.51
C THR A 730 0.58 18.14 -14.14
N ALA A 731 -0.63 17.63 -14.37
CA ALA A 731 -1.84 18.38 -14.54
C ALA A 731 -2.71 18.16 -13.30
N ASP A 732 -3.02 19.24 -12.61
CA ASP A 732 -3.69 19.25 -11.32
C ASP A 732 -5.12 19.79 -11.52
N THR A 733 -6.10 18.99 -11.12
CA THR A 733 -7.52 19.39 -11.11
C THR A 733 -7.96 19.51 -9.65
N ARG A 734 -8.11 20.76 -9.18
CA ARG A 734 -8.56 21.04 -7.82
C ARG A 734 -10.08 20.92 -7.70
N MET A 735 -10.53 20.16 -6.72
CA MET A 735 -11.94 19.98 -6.36
C MET A 735 -12.18 20.51 -4.95
N GLU A 736 -13.21 21.32 -4.78
CA GLU A 736 -13.56 21.98 -3.52
C GLU A 736 -15.03 21.77 -3.18
N LEU A 737 -15.29 21.27 -1.97
CA LEU A 737 -16.62 21.24 -1.36
C LEU A 737 -16.71 22.41 -0.38
N ILE A 738 -17.61 23.34 -0.66
CA ILE A 738 -17.96 24.43 0.25
C ILE A 738 -19.28 24.04 0.90
N TRP A 739 -19.19 23.45 2.09
CA TRP A 739 -20.36 23.00 2.83
C TRP A 739 -21.02 24.16 3.59
N ARG A 740 -22.34 24.31 3.40
CA ARG A 740 -23.18 25.26 4.12
C ARG A 740 -24.50 24.57 4.46
N ASP A 741 -24.87 24.57 5.73
CA ASP A 741 -26.22 24.22 6.16
C ASP A 741 -27.10 25.49 6.18
N SER A 742 -28.40 25.30 5.92
CA SER A 742 -29.51 26.22 6.21
C SER A 742 -29.22 27.73 6.08
N ASN A 743 -29.63 28.32 4.95
CA ASN A 743 -29.63 29.76 4.58
C ASN A 743 -28.47 30.25 3.69
N ALA A 744 -27.49 29.41 3.38
CA ALA A 744 -26.44 29.69 2.40
C ALA A 744 -26.26 28.51 1.43
N SER A 745 -25.84 28.77 0.19
CA SER A 745 -25.74 27.72 -0.84
C SER A 745 -24.53 26.82 -0.61
N THR A 746 -24.73 25.49 -0.68
CA THR A 746 -23.63 24.52 -0.78
C THR A 746 -23.08 24.56 -2.20
N GLN A 747 -21.76 24.51 -2.34
CA GLN A 747 -21.11 24.51 -3.65
C GLN A 747 -20.10 23.37 -3.76
N PHE A 748 -20.04 22.77 -4.94
CA PHE A 748 -18.96 21.90 -5.35
C PHE A 748 -18.30 22.48 -6.60
N VAL A 749 -17.01 22.74 -6.52
CA VAL A 749 -16.23 23.38 -7.58
C VAL A 749 -15.19 22.41 -8.08
N ILE A 750 -15.20 22.13 -9.37
CA ILE A 750 -14.11 21.46 -10.09
C ILE A 750 -13.43 22.55 -10.91
N ASN A 751 -12.23 22.93 -10.51
CA ASN A 751 -11.46 23.95 -11.22
C ASN A 751 -10.96 23.41 -12.57
N ALA A 752 -10.63 24.32 -13.48
CA ALA A 752 -9.92 23.97 -14.70
C ALA A 752 -8.60 23.25 -14.37
N ALA A 753 -8.23 22.28 -15.21
CA ALA A 753 -6.95 21.59 -15.05
C ALA A 753 -5.79 22.57 -15.33
N THR A 754 -4.87 22.69 -14.39
CA THR A 754 -3.69 23.57 -14.48
C THR A 754 -2.41 22.79 -14.24
N GLY A 755 -1.27 23.25 -14.75
CA GLY A 755 0.02 22.62 -14.51
C GLY A 755 0.92 22.69 -15.73
N CYS A 756 1.81 21.71 -15.87
CA CYS A 756 2.73 21.67 -17.00
C CYS A 756 1.98 21.48 -18.32
N ALA A 757 2.33 22.27 -19.34
CA ALA A 757 1.67 22.25 -20.65
C ALA A 757 1.65 20.84 -21.29
N SER A 758 2.73 20.06 -21.14
CA SER A 758 2.80 18.70 -21.68
C SER A 758 1.86 17.72 -20.97
N ALA A 759 1.62 17.90 -19.67
CA ALA A 759 0.71 17.08 -18.89
C ALA A 759 -0.75 17.47 -19.16
N VAL A 760 -1.06 18.77 -19.19
CA VAL A 760 -2.40 19.29 -19.49
C VAL A 760 -2.84 18.89 -20.90
N SER A 761 -1.93 18.93 -21.88
CA SER A 761 -2.22 18.51 -23.26
C SER A 761 -2.44 16.99 -23.41
N ALA A 762 -2.00 16.19 -22.44
CA ALA A 762 -2.22 14.74 -22.42
C ALA A 762 -3.56 14.34 -21.76
N LEU A 763 -4.28 15.30 -21.18
CA LEU A 763 -5.64 15.06 -20.71
C LEU A 763 -6.60 14.93 -21.90
N PRO A 764 -7.72 14.19 -21.75
CA PRO A 764 -8.77 14.23 -22.77
C PRO A 764 -9.29 15.66 -22.92
N SER A 765 -9.55 16.10 -24.16
CA SER A 765 -9.98 17.48 -24.43
C SER A 765 -11.30 17.85 -23.75
N LYS A 766 -12.16 16.86 -23.50
CA LYS A 766 -13.44 16.99 -22.78
C LYS A 766 -13.66 15.80 -21.84
N ARG A 767 -14.40 16.03 -20.75
CA ARG A 767 -14.76 15.04 -19.74
C ARG A 767 -16.24 15.07 -19.38
N ASP A 768 -16.72 13.91 -18.97
CA ASP A 768 -17.98 13.77 -18.24
C ASP A 768 -17.70 13.80 -16.74
N TRP A 769 -18.50 14.55 -16.01
CA TRP A 769 -18.41 14.70 -14.56
C TRP A 769 -19.73 14.30 -13.91
N SER A 770 -19.67 13.41 -12.92
CA SER A 770 -20.78 13.08 -12.03
C SER A 770 -20.37 13.40 -10.59
N VAL A 771 -20.84 14.51 -10.05
CA VAL A 771 -20.61 14.88 -8.65
C VAL A 771 -21.68 14.21 -7.79
N VAL A 772 -21.25 13.43 -6.80
CA VAL A 772 -22.14 12.65 -5.93
C VAL A 772 -21.97 13.14 -4.50
N PHE A 773 -22.98 13.84 -3.99
CA PHE A 773 -23.05 14.19 -2.57
C PHE A 773 -23.68 13.01 -1.83
N ARG A 774 -22.88 12.26 -1.07
CA ARG A 774 -23.29 11.02 -0.41
C ARG A 774 -23.56 11.24 1.08
N GLY A 775 -24.71 10.80 1.57
CA GLY A 775 -25.16 11.04 2.95
C GLY A 775 -25.94 12.35 3.12
N VAL A 776 -26.55 12.87 2.04
CA VAL A 776 -27.36 14.10 2.06
C VAL A 776 -28.84 13.78 1.90
N ALA A 777 -29.71 14.58 2.51
CA ALA A 777 -31.15 14.48 2.31
C ALA A 777 -31.52 14.91 0.88
N CYS A 778 -32.66 14.42 0.37
CA CYS A 778 -33.15 14.79 -0.95
C CYS A 778 -33.41 16.31 -1.01
N PRO A 779 -32.66 17.08 -1.84
CA PRO A 779 -32.88 18.50 -1.97
C PRO A 779 -34.02 18.80 -2.94
N ASP A 780 -34.48 20.04 -2.96
CA ASP A 780 -35.31 20.56 -4.04
C ASP A 780 -34.46 20.71 -5.31
N PHE A 781 -34.72 19.88 -6.33
CA PHE A 781 -33.97 19.90 -7.59
C PHE A 781 -34.08 21.23 -8.34
N GLY A 782 -35.16 22.00 -8.12
CA GLY A 782 -35.33 23.33 -8.69
C GLY A 782 -34.30 24.35 -8.18
N LYS A 783 -33.61 24.05 -7.08
CA LYS A 783 -32.56 24.89 -6.47
C LYS A 783 -31.15 24.51 -6.90
N ILE A 784 -31.01 23.52 -7.79
CA ILE A 784 -29.71 23.08 -8.29
C ILE A 784 -29.36 23.90 -9.53
N ARG A 785 -28.26 24.62 -9.45
CA ARG A 785 -27.69 25.39 -10.57
C ARG A 785 -26.31 24.84 -10.89
N VAL A 786 -26.05 24.65 -12.18
CA VAL A 786 -24.76 24.16 -12.67
C VAL A 786 -24.17 25.16 -13.65
N PHE A 787 -22.90 25.49 -13.46
CA PHE A 787 -22.15 26.37 -14.35
C PHE A 787 -20.98 25.63 -14.97
N VAL A 788 -20.71 25.91 -16.24
CA VAL A 788 -19.47 25.54 -16.93
C VAL A 788 -18.81 26.84 -17.40
N GLY A 789 -17.64 27.15 -16.85
CA GLY A 789 -17.05 28.48 -16.92
C GLY A 789 -17.98 29.53 -16.29
N GLU A 790 -18.33 30.54 -17.07
CA GLU A 790 -19.27 31.60 -16.67
C GLU A 790 -20.73 31.28 -17.04
N ASN A 791 -20.96 30.26 -17.87
CA ASN A 791 -22.28 29.96 -18.42
C ASN A 791 -23.07 29.04 -17.49
N GLN A 792 -24.27 29.46 -17.07
CA GLN A 792 -25.22 28.58 -16.41
C GLN A 792 -25.85 27.62 -17.43
N LEU A 793 -25.88 26.33 -17.13
CA LEU A 793 -26.53 25.34 -17.98
C LEU A 793 -28.05 25.35 -17.78
N GLU A 794 -28.79 25.11 -18.87
CA GLU A 794 -30.22 24.83 -18.80
C GLU A 794 -30.47 23.50 -18.10
N SER A 795 -31.58 23.38 -17.34
CA SER A 795 -31.89 22.18 -16.55
C SER A 795 -31.92 20.89 -17.37
N LYS A 796 -32.30 20.92 -18.66
CA LYS A 796 -32.31 19.74 -19.55
C LYS A 796 -30.93 19.22 -19.92
N ALA A 797 -29.89 20.04 -19.76
CA ALA A 797 -28.50 19.68 -20.06
C ALA A 797 -27.77 19.09 -18.84
N VAL A 798 -28.43 19.04 -17.68
CA VAL A 798 -27.91 18.53 -16.42
C VAL A 798 -28.74 17.32 -16.01
N GLU A 799 -28.09 16.19 -15.79
CA GLU A 799 -28.75 15.00 -15.27
C GLU A 799 -28.68 15.03 -13.74
N VAL A 800 -29.83 15.06 -13.07
CA VAL A 800 -29.93 15.04 -11.61
C VAL A 800 -30.68 13.79 -11.18
N LEU A 801 -30.08 13.03 -10.26
CA LEU A 801 -30.65 11.81 -9.70
C LEU A 801 -30.49 11.84 -8.18
N TYR A 802 -31.50 11.35 -7.44
CA TYR A 802 -31.37 11.07 -6.02
C TYR A 802 -31.63 9.59 -5.74
N GLU A 803 -30.69 8.96 -5.04
CA GLU A 803 -30.78 7.59 -4.55
C GLU A 803 -31.22 7.61 -3.07
N GLY A 804 -32.42 7.09 -2.78
CA GLY A 804 -33.06 7.18 -1.46
C GLY A 804 -32.49 6.26 -0.37
N GLU A 805 -33.26 6.16 0.72
CA GLU A 805 -32.87 5.47 1.97
C GLU A 805 -32.57 3.97 1.82
N GLU A 806 -33.14 3.30 0.82
CA GLU A 806 -32.86 1.89 0.52
C GLU A 806 -31.53 1.67 -0.22
N SER A 807 -30.94 2.75 -0.75
CA SER A 807 -29.68 2.73 -1.49
C SER A 807 -28.62 3.54 -0.73
N THR A 808 -28.21 4.70 -1.24
CA THR A 808 -26.96 5.38 -0.86
C THR A 808 -27.14 6.79 -0.28
N LEU A 809 -28.37 7.28 -0.09
CA LEU A 809 -28.64 8.65 0.40
C LEU A 809 -27.85 9.70 -0.39
N SER A 810 -27.88 9.59 -1.72
CA SER A 810 -26.94 10.29 -2.59
C SER A 810 -27.64 11.15 -3.64
N LEU A 811 -27.28 12.43 -3.70
CA LEU A 811 -27.58 13.31 -4.83
C LEU A 811 -26.45 13.20 -5.86
N THR A 812 -26.78 12.83 -7.09
CA THR A 812 -25.86 12.84 -8.23
C THR A 812 -26.24 13.95 -9.19
N VAL A 813 -25.26 14.79 -9.55
CA VAL A 813 -25.39 15.82 -10.58
C VAL A 813 -24.35 15.54 -11.66
N SER A 814 -24.81 15.25 -12.88
CA SER A 814 -23.96 14.88 -14.00
C SER A 814 -24.00 15.90 -15.13
N VAL A 815 -22.82 16.20 -15.67
CA VAL A 815 -22.58 17.11 -16.79
C VAL A 815 -21.70 16.40 -17.80
N ARG A 816 -22.02 16.53 -19.09
CA ARG A 816 -21.33 15.82 -20.18
C ARG A 816 -20.45 16.76 -20.99
N ASN A 817 -19.40 16.23 -21.60
CA ASN A 817 -18.58 16.92 -22.62
C ASN A 817 -17.99 18.27 -22.17
N VAL A 818 -17.56 18.39 -20.92
CA VAL A 818 -16.96 19.62 -20.37
C VAL A 818 -15.49 19.73 -20.79
N PRO A 819 -15.04 20.83 -21.42
CA PRO A 819 -13.62 21.06 -21.69
C PRO A 819 -12.79 21.04 -20.41
N VAL A 820 -11.62 20.39 -20.42
CA VAL A 820 -10.77 20.31 -19.22
C VAL A 820 -10.21 21.66 -18.76
N GLY A 821 -10.21 22.66 -19.64
CA GLY A 821 -9.84 24.04 -19.32
C GLY A 821 -10.97 24.87 -18.69
N ASP A 822 -12.18 24.32 -18.55
CA ASP A 822 -13.33 25.02 -17.97
C ASP A 822 -13.60 24.53 -16.54
N CYS A 823 -14.04 25.45 -15.68
CA CYS A 823 -14.48 25.15 -14.33
C CYS A 823 -15.93 24.63 -14.32
N VAL A 824 -16.23 23.59 -13.55
CA VAL A 824 -17.60 23.15 -13.23
C VAL A 824 -17.97 23.61 -11.83
N ARG A 825 -19.11 24.29 -11.68
CA ARG A 825 -19.66 24.64 -10.35
C ARG A 825 -21.07 24.08 -10.21
N VAL A 826 -21.27 23.21 -9.23
CA VAL A 826 -22.59 22.74 -8.80
C VAL A 826 -22.98 23.51 -7.56
N ILE A 827 -24.09 24.24 -7.61
CA ILE A 827 -24.59 25.08 -6.52
C ILE A 827 -25.97 24.55 -6.13
N VAL A 828 -26.19 24.33 -4.85
CA VAL A 828 -27.51 23.97 -4.29
C VAL A 828 -27.97 25.12 -3.39
N ASP A 829 -28.93 25.91 -3.89
CA ASP A 829 -29.41 27.09 -3.17
C ASP A 829 -30.19 26.71 -1.91
N GLY A 830 -29.93 27.44 -0.82
CA GLY A 830 -30.44 27.12 0.52
C GLY A 830 -29.66 26.03 1.26
N GLY A 831 -28.63 25.46 0.63
CA GLY A 831 -27.71 24.51 1.24
C GLY A 831 -28.18 23.06 1.11
N LEU A 832 -27.23 22.14 1.22
CA LEU A 832 -27.52 20.72 1.40
C LEU A 832 -27.68 20.41 2.88
N GLN A 833 -28.52 19.41 3.17
CA GLN A 833 -28.75 18.92 4.53
C GLN A 833 -28.18 17.52 4.66
N ILE A 834 -27.63 17.20 5.82
CA ILE A 834 -27.21 15.82 6.13
C ILE A 834 -28.47 14.95 6.21
N ALA A 835 -28.45 13.78 5.57
CA ALA A 835 -29.54 12.83 5.67
C ALA A 835 -29.71 12.33 7.10
N GLN A 836 -30.95 12.11 7.53
CA GLN A 836 -31.20 11.33 8.73
C GLN A 836 -30.89 9.87 8.44
N ASP A 837 -30.24 9.18 9.38
CA ASP A 837 -30.00 7.75 9.24
C ASP A 837 -31.35 7.01 9.26
N PRO A 838 -31.66 6.15 8.26
CA PRO A 838 -32.91 5.41 8.21
C PRO A 838 -32.87 4.19 9.15
N LYS A 839 -32.62 4.44 10.45
CA LYS A 839 -32.32 3.42 11.47
C LYS A 839 -33.43 2.36 11.58
N ILE A 840 -34.69 2.76 11.54
CA ILE A 840 -35.82 1.82 11.60
C ILE A 840 -35.79 0.86 10.40
N GLY A 841 -35.58 1.39 9.18
CA GLY A 841 -35.49 0.58 7.97
C GLY A 841 -34.24 -0.31 7.94
N ASP A 842 -33.11 0.19 8.39
CA ASP A 842 -31.87 -0.58 8.52
C ASP A 842 -32.02 -1.72 9.54
N CYS A 843 -32.63 -1.46 10.70
CA CYS A 843 -32.95 -2.48 11.70
C CYS A 843 -33.94 -3.52 11.17
N TYR A 844 -34.98 -3.10 10.43
CA TYR A 844 -35.90 -4.02 9.76
C TYR A 844 -35.17 -4.95 8.80
N ARG A 845 -34.34 -4.40 7.90
CA ARG A 845 -33.55 -5.19 6.94
C ARG A 845 -32.62 -6.19 7.63
N LEU A 846 -32.02 -5.79 8.75
CA LEU A 846 -31.19 -6.68 9.55
C LEU A 846 -32.02 -7.81 10.17
N LEU A 847 -33.12 -7.49 10.83
CA LEU A 847 -34.03 -8.48 11.44
C LEU A 847 -34.66 -9.41 10.40
N LEU A 848 -34.95 -8.90 9.20
CA LEU A 848 -35.49 -9.69 8.09
C LEU A 848 -34.55 -10.86 7.77
N GLN A 849 -33.24 -10.59 7.67
CA GLN A 849 -32.21 -11.59 7.38
C GLN A 849 -31.81 -12.43 8.59
N ALA A 850 -32.01 -11.94 9.82
CA ALA A 850 -31.57 -12.64 11.02
C ALA A 850 -32.17 -14.05 11.15
N GLN A 851 -31.36 -15.07 11.40
CA GLN A 851 -31.78 -16.47 11.56
C GLN A 851 -32.22 -16.72 13.00
N MET A 852 -33.45 -16.29 13.32
CA MET A 852 -34.06 -16.39 14.66
C MET A 852 -35.60 -16.49 14.58
N PRO A 853 -36.30 -16.91 15.65
CA PRO A 853 -37.77 -17.00 15.65
C PRO A 853 -38.45 -15.67 15.33
N TYR A 854 -39.50 -15.72 14.49
CA TYR A 854 -40.25 -14.54 14.05
C TYR A 854 -40.75 -13.68 15.22
N ARG A 855 -41.22 -14.31 16.30
CA ARG A 855 -41.74 -13.57 17.45
C ARG A 855 -40.68 -12.68 18.12
N GLY A 856 -39.43 -13.14 18.20
CA GLY A 856 -38.34 -12.32 18.70
C GLY A 856 -38.05 -11.12 17.79
N LYS A 857 -38.13 -11.32 16.46
CA LYS A 857 -38.01 -10.23 15.48
C LYS A 857 -39.12 -9.20 15.64
N GLU A 858 -40.37 -9.65 15.79
CA GLU A 858 -41.54 -8.78 15.99
C GLU A 858 -41.39 -7.91 17.23
N ILE A 859 -41.07 -8.52 18.37
CA ILE A 859 -40.91 -7.80 19.64
C ILE A 859 -39.74 -6.80 19.56
N ALA A 860 -38.59 -7.22 19.03
CA ALA A 860 -37.45 -6.34 18.85
C ALA A 860 -37.75 -5.17 17.91
N PHE A 861 -38.44 -5.44 16.79
CA PHE A 861 -38.80 -4.41 15.83
C PHE A 861 -39.85 -3.44 16.38
N ASP A 862 -40.83 -3.93 17.15
CA ASP A 862 -41.81 -3.08 17.82
C ASP A 862 -41.16 -2.15 18.84
N ALA A 863 -40.21 -2.64 19.65
CA ALA A 863 -39.42 -1.82 20.57
C ALA A 863 -38.66 -0.71 19.82
N ILE A 864 -37.99 -1.06 18.72
CA ILE A 864 -37.25 -0.11 17.88
C ILE A 864 -38.19 0.94 17.27
N ARG A 865 -39.36 0.52 16.78
CA ARG A 865 -40.35 1.41 16.17
C ARG A 865 -40.97 2.36 17.21
N GLN A 866 -41.30 1.85 18.41
CA GLN A 866 -41.83 2.66 19.51
C GLN A 866 -40.82 3.70 19.99
N ALA A 867 -39.53 3.34 20.03
CA ALA A 867 -38.43 4.25 20.34
C ALA A 867 -38.01 5.18 19.18
N GLY A 868 -38.70 5.13 18.03
CA GLY A 868 -38.37 5.93 16.85
C GLY A 868 -36.98 5.65 16.26
N GLY A 869 -36.43 4.45 16.44
CA GLY A 869 -35.06 4.09 16.02
C GLY A 869 -33.95 4.74 16.86
N SER A 870 -34.26 5.27 18.03
CA SER A 870 -33.28 5.88 18.93
C SER A 870 -32.55 4.84 19.80
N ALA A 871 -31.46 5.26 20.44
CA ALA A 871 -30.67 4.40 21.32
C ALA A 871 -31.44 3.92 22.57
N SER A 872 -32.57 4.54 22.93
CA SER A 872 -33.38 4.09 24.07
C SER A 872 -33.96 2.69 23.88
N ALA A 873 -34.14 2.25 22.62
CA ALA A 873 -34.58 0.90 22.29
C ALA A 873 -33.65 -0.18 22.87
N ILE A 874 -32.36 0.12 23.04
CA ILE A 874 -31.35 -0.84 23.51
C ILE A 874 -31.73 -1.39 24.90
N SER A 875 -32.29 -0.57 25.79
CA SER A 875 -32.71 -1.03 27.11
C SER A 875 -33.82 -2.08 27.04
N GLU A 876 -34.76 -1.94 26.11
CA GLU A 876 -35.84 -2.91 25.89
C GLU A 876 -35.31 -4.17 25.19
N LEU A 877 -34.40 -4.02 24.23
CA LEU A 877 -33.73 -5.15 23.58
C LEU A 877 -32.91 -5.99 24.59
N CYS A 878 -32.24 -5.35 25.54
CA CYS A 878 -31.52 -6.01 26.64
C CYS A 878 -32.45 -6.81 27.56
N ALA A 879 -33.71 -6.41 27.71
CA ALA A 879 -34.68 -7.10 28.55
C ALA A 879 -35.20 -8.42 27.93
N LEU A 880 -34.77 -8.76 26.70
CA LEU A 880 -35.12 -10.00 25.98
C LEU A 880 -34.17 -11.19 26.26
N GLU A 881 -33.30 -11.13 27.28
CA GLU A 881 -32.44 -12.25 27.77
C GLU A 881 -33.13 -13.02 28.93
N TYR A 882 -33.17 -14.37 29.08
CA TYR A 882 -32.14 -15.46 29.06
C TYR A 882 -32.81 -16.83 28.75
N THR A 883 -32.14 -17.91 28.30
CA THR A 883 -31.13 -18.74 29.01
C THR A 883 -30.33 -19.63 28.02
N SER A 884 -28.99 -19.50 27.98
CA SER A 884 -27.94 -20.33 27.30
C SER A 884 -28.06 -20.79 25.82
N GLU A 885 -26.93 -20.80 25.09
CA GLU A 885 -26.78 -21.41 23.75
C GLU A 885 -27.22 -22.89 23.70
N SER A 886 -26.93 -23.64 24.78
CA SER A 886 -27.31 -25.05 24.93
C SER A 886 -28.82 -25.31 25.06
N GLU A 887 -29.62 -24.31 25.44
CA GLU A 887 -31.08 -24.42 25.47
C GLU A 887 -31.71 -23.99 24.15
N PHE A 888 -31.14 -23.04 23.41
CA PHE A 888 -31.57 -22.73 22.04
C PHE A 888 -31.52 -23.96 21.14
N GLU A 889 -30.44 -24.76 21.21
CA GLU A 889 -30.32 -26.04 20.47
C GLU A 889 -31.40 -27.05 20.88
N ARG A 890 -31.84 -27.07 22.14
CA ARG A 890 -32.97 -27.91 22.59
C ARG A 890 -34.31 -27.46 22.02
N TYR A 891 -34.53 -26.15 21.93
CA TYR A 891 -35.81 -25.59 21.47
C TYR A 891 -35.91 -25.49 19.94
N GLN A 892 -34.79 -25.51 19.21
CA GLN A 892 -34.75 -25.49 17.74
C GLN A 892 -35.53 -26.67 17.11
N GLN A 893 -35.59 -27.80 17.81
CA GLN A 893 -36.30 -29.01 17.35
C GLN A 893 -37.68 -29.20 18.00
N SER A 894 -38.01 -28.46 19.06
CA SER A 894 -39.32 -28.55 19.72
C SER A 894 -40.32 -27.63 19.02
N VAL A 895 -40.81 -28.04 17.85
CA VAL A 895 -42.08 -27.49 17.37
C VAL A 895 -43.16 -28.10 18.25
N ASP A 896 -43.59 -27.38 19.28
CA ASP A 896 -44.79 -27.77 20.01
C ASP A 896 -46.00 -27.51 19.09
N LEU A 897 -46.32 -28.50 18.25
CA LEU A 897 -47.46 -28.53 17.33
C LEU A 897 -48.81 -28.64 18.07
N THR A 898 -48.87 -28.36 19.37
CA THR A 898 -50.11 -28.37 20.16
C THR A 898 -50.92 -27.09 19.99
N ASN A 899 -51.24 -26.72 18.75
CA ASN A 899 -52.24 -25.67 18.50
C ASN A 899 -53.08 -25.84 17.22
N ALA A 900 -53.26 -27.08 16.74
CA ALA A 900 -54.22 -27.37 15.67
C ALA A 900 -55.68 -27.51 16.15
N HIS A 901 -55.98 -27.37 17.46
CA HIS A 901 -57.32 -27.65 18.02
C HIS A 901 -57.87 -26.60 19.00
N ALA A 902 -57.65 -25.31 18.76
CA ALA A 902 -58.22 -24.24 19.57
C ALA A 902 -59.58 -23.64 19.08
N PRO A 903 -60.69 -24.39 18.90
CA PRO A 903 -62.02 -23.78 18.80
C PRO A 903 -62.96 -23.97 20.01
N GLN A 904 -62.52 -24.49 21.17
CA GLN A 904 -63.47 -24.80 22.26
C GLN A 904 -63.38 -23.99 23.56
N HIS A 905 -62.38 -23.10 23.74
CA HIS A 905 -62.28 -22.26 24.95
C HIS A 905 -61.72 -20.86 24.64
N PRO A 906 -62.56 -19.81 24.54
CA PRO A 906 -62.10 -18.43 24.31
C PRO A 906 -61.24 -17.87 25.45
N GLU A 907 -61.37 -18.43 26.64
CA GLU A 907 -60.66 -18.02 27.86
C GLU A 907 -59.21 -18.57 27.93
N VAL A 908 -58.83 -19.51 27.05
CA VAL A 908 -57.56 -20.26 27.10
C VAL A 908 -56.70 -20.02 25.84
N ALA A 909 -56.89 -18.91 25.13
CA ALA A 909 -55.86 -18.40 24.23
C ALA A 909 -54.75 -17.69 25.03
N LYS A 910 -54.14 -18.39 26.00
CA LYS A 910 -52.80 -18.00 26.46
C LYS A 910 -51.84 -18.54 25.42
N TRP A 911 -51.56 -17.69 24.43
CA TRP A 911 -50.42 -17.79 23.55
C TRP A 911 -49.27 -18.34 24.38
N ALA A 912 -48.81 -19.55 24.02
CA ALA A 912 -47.73 -20.21 24.74
C ALA A 912 -46.61 -19.20 24.97
N GLN A 913 -46.02 -19.20 26.17
CA GLN A 913 -44.83 -18.44 26.48
C GLN A 913 -43.68 -18.97 25.60
N TRP A 914 -43.65 -18.60 24.33
CA TRP A 914 -42.46 -18.71 23.53
C TRP A 914 -41.46 -17.82 24.25
N LYS A 915 -40.45 -18.41 24.88
CA LYS A 915 -39.31 -17.65 25.39
C LYS A 915 -38.73 -16.91 24.18
N CYS A 916 -39.02 -15.62 24.06
CA CYS A 916 -38.59 -14.81 22.94
C CYS A 916 -37.22 -14.26 23.28
N THR A 917 -36.17 -14.95 22.84
CA THR A 917 -34.79 -14.51 23.05
C THR A 917 -34.28 -13.83 21.79
N LEU A 918 -33.50 -12.76 21.99
CA LEU A 918 -32.74 -12.09 20.94
C LEU A 918 -31.28 -12.57 21.03
N PRO A 919 -30.72 -13.23 20.00
CA PRO A 919 -29.32 -13.63 20.04
C PRO A 919 -28.39 -12.42 20.21
N ASP A 920 -27.31 -12.59 20.99
CA ASP A 920 -26.35 -11.50 21.30
C ASP A 920 -25.76 -10.85 20.04
N SER A 921 -25.51 -11.64 18.99
CA SER A 921 -25.01 -11.12 17.71
C SER A 921 -26.03 -10.23 17.00
N VAL A 922 -27.32 -10.58 17.03
CA VAL A 922 -28.41 -9.76 16.48
C VAL A 922 -28.53 -8.47 17.29
N LYS A 923 -28.45 -8.56 18.63
CA LYS A 923 -28.49 -7.41 19.53
C LYS A 923 -27.34 -6.44 19.25
N ARG A 924 -26.08 -6.91 19.22
CA ARG A 924 -24.90 -6.07 18.91
C ARG A 924 -24.97 -5.45 17.52
N ALA A 925 -25.53 -6.16 16.54
CA ALA A 925 -25.71 -5.62 15.20
C ALA A 925 -26.83 -4.56 15.12
N LEU A 926 -27.88 -4.68 15.93
CA LEU A 926 -28.89 -3.64 16.11
C LEU A 926 -28.32 -2.42 16.86
N GLU A 927 -27.53 -2.65 17.91
CA GLU A 927 -26.84 -1.60 18.67
C GLU A 927 -25.95 -0.74 17.76
N GLU A 928 -25.20 -1.37 16.84
CA GLU A 928 -24.42 -0.65 15.82
C GLU A 928 -25.28 0.35 15.04
N ILE A 929 -26.43 -0.08 14.54
CA ILE A 929 -27.36 0.77 13.77
C ILE A 929 -27.94 1.89 14.64
N LEU A 930 -28.43 1.54 15.83
CA LEU A 930 -29.10 2.47 16.73
C LEU A 930 -28.16 3.56 17.25
N LEU A 931 -26.87 3.25 17.40
CA LEU A 931 -25.86 4.17 17.92
C LEU A 931 -25.17 5.04 16.86
N ARG A 932 -25.29 4.77 15.54
CA ARG A 932 -24.62 5.50 14.44
C ARG A 932 -24.52 7.02 14.64
N SER A 933 -25.67 7.68 14.77
CA SER A 933 -25.78 9.12 15.02
C SER A 933 -26.47 9.44 16.36
N ALA A 934 -26.30 8.60 17.39
CA ALA A 934 -26.81 8.90 18.73
C ALA A 934 -25.95 10.01 19.38
N LEU A 935 -26.63 11.02 19.96
CA LEU A 935 -26.01 12.10 20.73
C LEU A 935 -25.54 11.63 22.11
#